data_AF-A0A519I1B0-F1
#
_entry.id   AF-A0A519I1B0-F1
#
_cell.length_a   1.000
_cell.length_b   1.000
_cell.length_c   1.000
_cell.angle_alpha   90.00
_cell.angle_beta   90.00
_cell.angle_gamma   90.00
#
_symmetry.space_group_name_H-M   'P 1'
#
loop_
_entity.id
_entity.type
_entity.pdbx_description
1 polymer ?
#
loop_
_entity_poly.entity_id
_entity_poly.type
_entity_poly.pdbx_seq_one_letter_code
_entity_poly.pdbx_strand_id
1 'polypeptide(L)'
;MIVDQQNGFIGLCTATLINPRTVIFAAHCVNERAANAYGAGGTPIGFGFSNNNNAAGASAFGGWLADHQTNTSRFMFNSNYVSYNPASLEPAANDFLYGDVAVASLDTVAKGVPSWAMLFSALPAKPITAAAGAGYHVALDGYGNNGTGTTGSTGGIDYRRRLAENMLGGLASIDDFEGFLFGTPSGGLPQNLYWIDFDDPRRGTAQASPFDFNAWRDNALPQEGITASGDSGGPLILDRTFSKPVVIGVLSGGYTRFFNGQPANGYGTASFFQPLYLYWDWIAANNPYHYVSALAGDADWTDAAHWVSNLDPNYQIIGANGQLVNGLPTNVGAGPRGADSNGFGQACFQSGGVSDCLDIATGVETVQARPIGTGASSGRAVVSVDSLLENRVIEDPAADPQISLDSGETVRVAQVSEADIDVEVGSHALPAATLANGLPGATNFVPVNFDGNRTTSTAPRYFDVTLSANGTTRLTTAATIDRLTMSGVGAGLNITSTGNLLSNIDITQLTGTLNVDGALRTPGDFFMMSGGLSGTGAITSPFFTNMAGVIAPGTPTTVGTFTFNGNVILASGGALLINLGPNGTSDRVVVNGQANVGGLVSFSTVAGTTPRFGDSYTFLTATGGVTGTFSAAPISAILRPTVTYTSTSARVQILASLYADVANGSPVQAAFARLLDQNRGVYSQFTDIYGPLDVQSAASIQATLDSWAPRTETLKTSMGVSAMDSVASFYRERLTGSASDMDGSLQVIGRPLDYASVALDSLDGGTVSPIGAGESSVIADALPENMRGFVAAGYLDGTGAPMQGALPAGGEDEFDGYFIAAGVETALSPRTMLGFGLSMTDLSGSTANAPQTADGQLFVGTAYMNHEADDGWLANGMFTIGEFDTDTTRVVAVGPNSYTLKTSEGARAMGGEFGIGFRSVGEQVSVTPGASLRASEINYGPTTETGGGPALHYERDSATSVESRIGVAVSGLSPTMRPYGSAAWVHGFGDTASTFGANFVGGVGPDVVFSLGSEDRNWAELGVGLEALHDNWRFTVAAETTVGREDVETRSLRAAATIKF
;
A
#
# COMPACT_ATOMS: atom_id res chain seq x y z
N MET A 1 -37.98 5.23 32.37
CA MET A 1 -37.20 6.08 33.28
C MET A 1 -37.63 5.80 34.71
N ILE A 2 -36.70 5.80 35.64
CA ILE A 2 -36.94 5.68 37.08
C ILE A 2 -36.15 6.75 37.83
N VAL A 3 -36.80 7.38 38.81
CA VAL A 3 -36.18 8.26 39.80
C VAL A 3 -36.36 7.62 41.17
N ASP A 4 -35.27 7.36 41.89
CA ASP A 4 -35.33 6.89 43.27
C ASP A 4 -35.56 8.09 44.21
N GLN A 5 -36.80 8.26 44.67
CA GLN A 5 -37.17 9.34 45.57
C GLN A 5 -36.72 9.08 47.02
N GLN A 6 -36.11 7.90 47.28
CA GLN A 6 -35.70 7.39 48.58
C GLN A 6 -36.89 6.94 49.46
N ASN A 7 -36.61 6.19 50.53
CA ASN A 7 -37.60 5.67 51.48
C ASN A 7 -38.71 4.79 50.87
N GLY A 8 -38.42 4.10 49.76
CA GLY A 8 -39.35 3.16 49.12
C GLY A 8 -40.28 3.76 48.08
N PHE A 9 -40.10 5.04 47.71
CA PHE A 9 -40.87 5.70 46.65
C PHE A 9 -40.05 5.82 45.36
N ILE A 10 -40.69 5.56 44.22
CA ILE A 10 -40.09 5.68 42.89
C ILE A 10 -40.96 6.55 41.99
N GLY A 11 -40.32 7.48 41.27
CA GLY A 11 -40.94 8.22 40.18
C GLY A 11 -40.76 7.45 38.86
N LEU A 12 -41.81 7.34 38.06
CA LEU A 12 -41.82 6.58 36.82
C LEU A 12 -42.28 7.43 35.65
N CYS A 13 -41.47 7.46 34.60
CA CYS A 13 -41.73 8.17 33.36
C CYS A 13 -41.19 7.38 32.16
N THR A 14 -41.46 7.85 30.95
CA THR A 14 -40.88 7.38 29.70
C THR A 14 -39.88 8.41 29.17
N ALA A 15 -38.88 7.96 28.42
CA ALA A 15 -37.85 8.81 27.84
C ALA A 15 -37.36 8.24 26.52
N THR A 16 -36.79 9.10 25.69
CA THR A 16 -36.37 8.75 24.33
C THR A 16 -34.87 9.01 24.16
N LEU A 17 -34.11 8.01 23.68
CA LEU A 17 -32.70 8.17 23.36
C LEU A 17 -32.55 8.93 22.05
N ILE A 18 -31.85 10.08 22.07
CA ILE A 18 -31.68 10.96 20.90
C ILE A 18 -30.27 10.94 20.34
N ASN A 19 -29.30 10.43 21.09
CA ASN A 19 -27.94 10.10 20.66
C ASN A 19 -27.34 9.13 21.70
N PRO A 20 -26.11 8.61 21.55
CA PRO A 20 -25.57 7.57 22.43
C PRO A 20 -25.44 7.96 23.92
N ARG A 21 -25.57 9.25 24.28
CA ARG A 21 -25.41 9.77 25.64
C ARG A 21 -26.61 10.54 26.16
N THR A 22 -27.60 10.88 25.33
CA THR A 22 -28.63 11.83 25.71
C THR A 22 -30.02 11.26 25.52
N VAL A 23 -30.83 11.43 26.56
CA VAL A 23 -32.26 11.13 26.53
C VAL A 23 -33.07 12.42 26.68
N ILE A 24 -34.19 12.49 25.99
CA ILE A 24 -35.19 13.56 26.10
C ILE A 24 -36.48 13.00 26.72
N PHE A 25 -37.12 13.77 27.59
CA PHE A 25 -38.33 13.39 28.33
C PHE A 25 -39.06 14.63 28.86
N ALA A 26 -40.12 14.45 29.65
CA ALA A 26 -40.90 15.55 30.23
C ALA A 26 -40.21 16.14 31.47
N ALA A 27 -40.22 17.46 31.59
CA ALA A 27 -39.63 18.18 32.72
C ALA A 27 -40.33 17.87 34.04
N HIS A 28 -41.64 17.67 34.06
CA HIS A 28 -42.41 17.40 35.28
C HIS A 28 -42.02 16.07 35.96
N CYS A 29 -41.26 15.22 35.28
CA CYS A 29 -40.66 14.03 35.88
C CYS A 29 -39.50 14.35 36.84
N VAL A 30 -38.93 15.56 36.79
CA VAL A 30 -37.72 15.98 37.51
C VAL A 30 -37.74 17.44 38.00
N ASN A 31 -38.76 18.23 37.71
CA ASN A 31 -38.77 19.67 38.05
C ASN A 31 -39.25 19.97 39.48
N GLU A 32 -39.65 18.96 40.26
CA GLU A 32 -39.92 19.07 41.70
C GLU A 32 -38.66 19.42 42.53
N ARG A 33 -37.47 19.26 41.95
CA ARG A 33 -36.18 19.58 42.56
C ARG A 33 -35.32 20.36 41.56
N ALA A 34 -34.34 21.12 42.07
CA ALA A 34 -33.35 21.77 41.22
C ALA A 34 -32.61 20.73 40.34
N ALA A 35 -32.35 21.07 39.08
CA ALA A 35 -31.74 20.15 38.11
C ALA A 35 -30.41 19.53 38.61
N ASN A 36 -29.59 20.32 39.33
CA ASN A 36 -28.32 19.87 39.91
C ASN A 36 -28.45 18.91 41.11
N ALA A 37 -29.66 18.67 41.61
CA ALA A 37 -29.94 17.68 42.63
C ALA A 37 -29.92 16.25 42.08
N TYR A 38 -30.08 16.08 40.76
CA TYR A 38 -30.11 14.77 40.10
C TYR A 38 -28.72 14.33 39.63
N GLY A 39 -28.53 13.01 39.50
CA GLY A 39 -27.31 12.38 39.00
C GLY A 39 -26.49 11.68 40.07
N ALA A 40 -25.33 11.14 39.68
CA ALA A 40 -24.46 10.35 40.56
C ALA A 40 -24.12 11.08 41.88
N GLY A 41 -24.37 10.41 43.01
CA GLY A 41 -24.21 10.97 44.36
C GLY A 41 -25.26 12.01 44.78
N GLY A 42 -26.27 12.28 43.93
CA GLY A 42 -27.47 13.08 44.22
C GLY A 42 -28.72 12.20 44.26
N THR A 43 -29.82 12.68 43.70
CA THR A 43 -31.04 11.88 43.48
C THR A 43 -30.80 10.95 42.29
N PRO A 44 -30.78 9.62 42.49
CA PRO A 44 -30.48 8.68 41.41
C PRO A 44 -31.58 8.66 40.35
N ILE A 45 -31.17 8.61 39.08
CA ILE A 45 -32.07 8.52 37.92
C ILE A 45 -31.52 7.50 36.91
N GLY A 46 -32.40 6.60 36.46
CA GLY A 46 -32.06 5.48 35.58
C GLY A 46 -32.97 5.38 34.35
N PHE A 47 -32.41 4.91 33.24
CA PHE A 47 -33.07 4.77 31.95
C PHE A 47 -32.89 3.35 31.40
N GLY A 48 -34.01 2.64 31.21
CA GLY A 48 -34.03 1.28 30.66
C GLY A 48 -34.64 1.26 29.26
N PHE A 49 -33.98 0.58 28.32
CA PHE A 49 -34.40 0.50 26.91
C PHE A 49 -34.88 -0.89 26.48
N SER A 50 -35.05 -1.83 27.42
CA SER A 50 -35.52 -3.18 27.12
C SER A 50 -37.04 -3.25 26.96
N ASN A 51 -37.54 -4.07 26.03
CA ASN A 51 -38.99 -4.34 25.86
C ASN A 51 -39.70 -4.72 27.17
N ASN A 52 -38.98 -5.35 28.10
CA ASN A 52 -39.45 -5.64 29.44
C ASN A 52 -38.32 -5.30 30.43
N ASN A 53 -38.50 -4.24 31.21
CA ASN A 53 -37.57 -3.82 32.25
C ASN A 53 -37.80 -4.55 33.60
N ASN A 54 -38.79 -5.46 33.66
CA ASN A 54 -39.10 -6.32 34.79
C ASN A 54 -38.68 -7.77 34.50
N ALA A 55 -37.41 -8.08 34.80
CA ALA A 55 -36.84 -9.41 34.62
C ALA A 55 -36.95 -10.26 35.90
N ALA A 56 -37.38 -11.53 35.76
CA ALA A 56 -37.51 -12.45 36.89
C ALA A 56 -36.19 -12.63 37.66
N GLY A 57 -36.24 -12.50 39.00
CA GLY A 57 -35.08 -12.67 39.89
C GLY A 57 -34.25 -11.40 40.15
N ALA A 58 -34.55 -10.28 39.49
CA ALA A 58 -34.06 -8.95 39.85
C ALA A 58 -35.23 -8.11 40.39
N SER A 59 -34.96 -7.10 41.23
CA SER A 59 -35.95 -6.03 41.45
C SER A 59 -36.30 -5.39 40.09
N ALA A 60 -37.49 -4.77 39.98
CA ALA A 60 -37.84 -3.96 38.82
C ALA A 60 -36.64 -3.07 38.43
N PHE A 61 -36.41 -2.87 37.11
CA PHE A 61 -35.23 -2.15 36.58
C PHE A 61 -33.90 -2.92 36.67
N GLY A 62 -33.96 -4.24 36.59
CA GLY A 62 -32.78 -5.08 36.37
C GLY A 62 -31.74 -5.04 37.51
N GLY A 63 -32.16 -4.71 38.72
CA GLY A 63 -31.29 -4.57 39.89
C GLY A 63 -30.69 -3.18 40.11
N TRP A 64 -30.95 -2.21 39.22
CA TRP A 64 -30.38 -0.86 39.30
C TRP A 64 -30.67 -0.14 40.63
N LEU A 65 -31.83 -0.38 41.26
CA LEU A 65 -32.16 0.20 42.57
C LEU A 65 -31.23 -0.25 43.72
N ALA A 66 -30.42 -1.29 43.52
CA ALA A 66 -29.53 -1.79 44.57
C ALA A 66 -28.23 -0.99 44.70
N ASP A 67 -27.69 -0.49 43.58
CA ASP A 67 -26.36 0.15 43.51
C ASP A 67 -26.32 1.43 42.64
N HIS A 68 -27.42 1.72 41.95
CA HIS A 68 -27.59 2.83 41.01
C HIS A 68 -26.53 2.85 39.89
N GLN A 69 -26.04 1.67 39.48
CA GLN A 69 -25.01 1.55 38.45
C GLN A 69 -25.57 1.14 37.08
N THR A 70 -24.94 1.65 36.01
CA THR A 70 -25.22 1.20 34.65
C THR A 70 -24.98 -0.31 34.49
N ASN A 71 -25.93 -0.99 33.84
CA ASN A 71 -25.82 -2.36 33.39
C ASN A 71 -26.11 -2.46 31.89
N THR A 72 -25.05 -2.39 31.08
CA THR A 72 -25.14 -2.43 29.61
C THR A 72 -25.73 -3.73 29.07
N SER A 73 -25.54 -4.86 29.76
CA SER A 73 -26.11 -6.16 29.35
C SER A 73 -27.65 -6.22 29.45
N ARG A 74 -28.24 -5.32 30.25
CA ARG A 74 -29.70 -5.18 30.43
C ARG A 74 -30.27 -3.93 29.78
N PHE A 75 -29.44 -3.17 29.05
CA PHE A 75 -29.79 -1.85 28.52
C PHE A 75 -30.36 -0.90 29.58
N MET A 76 -29.81 -0.94 30.80
CA MET A 76 -30.18 -0.06 31.91
C MET A 76 -29.02 0.88 32.21
N PHE A 77 -29.24 2.19 32.14
CA PHE A 77 -28.21 3.22 32.19
C PHE A 77 -28.52 4.22 33.30
N ASN A 78 -27.51 4.55 34.09
CA ASN A 78 -27.57 5.61 35.08
C ASN A 78 -27.28 6.97 34.43
N SER A 79 -27.91 8.02 34.93
CA SER A 79 -27.67 9.39 34.48
C SER A 79 -26.74 10.15 35.41
N ASN A 80 -25.83 10.92 34.85
CA ASN A 80 -24.87 11.75 35.59
C ASN A 80 -25.27 13.23 35.64
N TYR A 81 -26.18 13.70 34.77
CA TYR A 81 -26.61 15.09 34.73
C TYR A 81 -28.02 15.21 34.14
N VAL A 82 -28.81 16.16 34.65
CA VAL A 82 -30.17 16.47 34.20
C VAL A 82 -30.28 17.96 33.95
N SER A 83 -31.07 18.35 32.95
CA SER A 83 -31.51 19.72 32.72
C SER A 83 -32.96 19.71 32.27
N TYR A 84 -33.76 20.63 32.78
CA TYR A 84 -35.14 20.83 32.36
C TYR A 84 -35.35 22.30 32.00
N ASN A 85 -36.25 22.56 31.07
CA ASN A 85 -36.53 23.92 30.64
C ASN A 85 -37.20 24.69 31.80
N PRO A 86 -36.66 25.85 32.24
CA PRO A 86 -37.20 26.58 33.38
C PRO A 86 -38.67 26.99 33.23
N ALA A 87 -39.17 27.11 32.00
CA ALA A 87 -40.58 27.39 31.74
C ALA A 87 -41.52 26.30 32.26
N SER A 88 -41.03 25.09 32.53
CA SER A 88 -41.83 24.01 33.13
C SER A 88 -42.28 24.29 34.56
N LEU A 89 -41.69 25.27 35.24
CA LEU A 89 -42.05 25.64 36.61
C LEU A 89 -43.23 26.63 36.67
N GLU A 90 -43.82 26.96 35.52
CA GLU A 90 -44.88 27.96 35.39
C GLU A 90 -46.13 27.31 34.77
N PRO A 91 -47.34 27.59 35.28
CA PRO A 91 -47.60 28.23 36.57
C PRO A 91 -47.27 27.27 37.73
N ALA A 92 -46.77 27.79 38.85
CA ALA A 92 -46.29 27.00 40.00
C ALA A 92 -47.28 25.96 40.61
N ALA A 93 -48.55 25.96 40.20
CA ALA A 93 -49.55 24.98 40.62
C ALA A 93 -49.69 23.79 39.64
N ASN A 94 -49.23 23.93 38.40
CA ASN A 94 -49.38 22.98 37.30
C ASN A 94 -48.10 22.95 36.43
N ASP A 95 -47.02 22.45 37.03
CA ASP A 95 -45.63 22.45 36.51
C ASP A 95 -45.39 21.48 35.31
N PHE A 96 -46.37 21.34 34.42
CA PHE A 96 -46.31 20.50 33.21
C PHE A 96 -47.00 21.13 32.00
N LEU A 97 -47.67 22.28 32.13
CA LEU A 97 -48.49 22.83 31.04
C LEU A 97 -47.66 23.53 29.95
N TYR A 98 -46.50 24.07 30.31
CA TYR A 98 -45.59 24.78 29.41
C TYR A 98 -44.18 24.25 29.50
N GLY A 99 -43.41 24.36 28.40
CA GLY A 99 -41.96 24.12 28.46
C GLY A 99 -41.57 22.79 29.07
N ASP A 100 -42.46 21.78 29.00
CA ASP A 100 -42.32 20.53 29.73
C ASP A 100 -41.35 19.57 29.01
N VAL A 101 -40.12 20.03 28.84
CA VAL A 101 -39.04 19.34 28.13
C VAL A 101 -37.81 19.30 29.01
N ALA A 102 -37.25 18.10 29.16
CA ALA A 102 -36.02 17.83 29.88
C ALA A 102 -35.10 16.92 29.09
N VAL A 103 -33.81 17.04 29.38
CA VAL A 103 -32.75 16.17 28.87
C VAL A 103 -31.91 15.64 30.02
N ALA A 104 -31.41 14.42 29.87
CA ALA A 104 -30.45 13.83 30.79
C ALA A 104 -29.29 13.20 30.03
N SER A 105 -28.11 13.25 30.63
CA SER A 105 -26.91 12.60 30.13
C SER A 105 -26.71 11.24 30.79
N LEU A 106 -26.29 10.24 30.02
CA LEU A 106 -25.94 8.91 30.48
C LEU A 106 -24.46 8.83 30.82
N ASP A 107 -24.13 8.25 31.98
CA ASP A 107 -22.75 8.08 32.45
C ASP A 107 -21.92 7.12 31.57
N THR A 108 -22.61 6.29 30.79
CA THR A 108 -22.05 5.28 29.91
C THR A 108 -22.75 5.36 28.55
N VAL A 109 -22.03 5.08 27.48
CA VAL A 109 -22.63 5.03 26.14
C VAL A 109 -23.69 3.93 26.04
N ALA A 110 -24.87 4.28 25.53
CA ALA A 110 -25.95 3.37 25.20
C ALA A 110 -25.68 2.56 23.92
N LYS A 111 -24.63 1.72 23.93
CA LYS A 111 -24.26 0.88 22.78
C LYS A 111 -25.36 -0.14 22.45
N GLY A 112 -25.68 -0.27 21.17
CA GLY A 112 -26.70 -1.22 20.69
C GLY A 112 -28.15 -0.76 20.89
N VAL A 113 -28.37 0.47 21.37
CA VAL A 113 -29.70 1.08 21.47
C VAL A 113 -29.86 2.09 20.31
N PRO A 114 -30.89 1.96 19.46
CA PRO A 114 -31.16 2.95 18.42
C PRO A 114 -31.46 4.33 19.01
N SER A 115 -30.95 5.38 18.37
CA SER A 115 -31.31 6.76 18.69
C SER A 115 -32.32 7.31 17.69
N TRP A 116 -33.10 8.30 18.11
CA TRP A 116 -34.14 8.92 17.31
C TRP A 116 -33.70 10.25 16.70
N ALA A 117 -34.08 10.46 15.44
CA ALA A 117 -34.04 11.78 14.84
C ALA A 117 -35.21 12.64 15.36
N MET A 118 -34.97 13.94 15.53
CA MET A 118 -35.92 14.91 16.05
C MET A 118 -36.27 15.95 14.99
N LEU A 119 -37.54 16.34 14.92
CA LEU A 119 -38.01 17.39 14.02
C LEU A 119 -38.06 18.73 14.74
N PHE A 120 -37.30 19.70 14.24
CA PHE A 120 -37.23 21.06 14.77
C PHE A 120 -37.95 22.09 13.89
N SER A 121 -38.71 21.65 12.89
CA SER A 121 -39.66 22.50 12.16
C SER A 121 -41.09 22.24 12.62
N ALA A 122 -41.90 23.29 12.63
CA ALA A 122 -43.36 23.14 12.74
C ALA A 122 -43.90 22.31 11.58
N LEU A 123 -44.89 21.47 11.84
CA LEU A 123 -45.58 20.73 10.79
C LEU A 123 -46.47 21.70 9.99
N PRO A 124 -46.45 21.63 8.64
CA PRO A 124 -47.35 22.46 7.84
C PRO A 124 -48.80 22.00 7.99
N ALA A 125 -49.75 22.93 8.01
CA ALA A 125 -51.16 22.58 7.97
C ALA A 125 -51.50 21.78 6.69
N LYS A 126 -52.27 20.71 6.83
CA LYS A 126 -52.83 19.92 5.72
C LYS A 126 -54.36 20.08 5.66
N PRO A 127 -54.99 19.81 4.51
CA PRO A 127 -56.45 19.78 4.43
C PRO A 127 -57.05 18.80 5.43
N ILE A 128 -57.96 19.28 6.27
CA ILE A 128 -58.62 18.48 7.30
C ILE A 128 -59.66 17.57 6.65
N THR A 129 -59.64 16.28 7.00
CA THR A 129 -60.64 15.31 6.52
C THR A 129 -61.31 14.58 7.67
N ALA A 130 -62.51 14.04 7.44
CA ALA A 130 -63.23 13.31 8.47
C ALA A 130 -62.52 12.03 8.93
N ALA A 131 -61.69 11.40 8.08
CA ALA A 131 -61.05 10.12 8.41
C ALA A 131 -59.61 10.24 8.90
N ALA A 132 -58.92 11.32 8.53
CA ALA A 132 -57.49 11.47 8.82
C ALA A 132 -57.17 12.73 9.64
N GLY A 133 -58.17 13.51 10.04
CA GLY A 133 -57.97 14.75 10.79
C GLY A 133 -56.98 15.69 10.15
N ALA A 134 -55.93 16.06 10.90
CA ALA A 134 -54.83 16.89 10.41
C ALA A 134 -53.91 16.19 9.39
N GLY A 135 -54.18 14.93 9.03
CA GLY A 135 -53.50 14.21 7.96
C GLY A 135 -52.11 13.69 8.31
N TYR A 136 -51.82 13.56 9.61
CA TYR A 136 -50.56 13.06 10.14
C TYR A 136 -50.82 11.83 11.00
N HIS A 137 -50.29 10.69 10.55
CA HIS A 137 -50.28 9.47 11.36
C HIS A 137 -49.11 9.53 12.33
N VAL A 138 -49.35 9.14 13.59
CA VAL A 138 -48.35 9.10 14.64
C VAL A 138 -48.33 7.75 15.33
N ALA A 139 -47.15 7.37 15.81
CA ALA A 139 -46.95 6.24 16.70
C ALA A 139 -46.56 6.73 18.10
N LEU A 140 -46.99 5.98 19.11
CA LEU A 140 -46.72 6.21 20.52
C LEU A 140 -45.90 5.04 21.06
N ASP A 141 -44.93 5.32 21.93
CA ASP A 141 -44.12 4.32 22.64
C ASP A 141 -44.03 4.69 24.12
N GLY A 142 -44.34 3.76 25.02
CA GLY A 142 -44.49 4.03 26.45
C GLY A 142 -44.32 2.82 27.37
N TYR A 143 -44.02 3.09 28.65
CA TYR A 143 -43.91 2.09 29.73
C TYR A 143 -44.92 2.33 30.87
N GLY A 144 -45.87 3.25 30.69
CA GLY A 144 -46.84 3.65 31.69
C GLY A 144 -47.88 2.58 32.00
N ASN A 145 -48.94 3.02 32.67
CA ASN A 145 -50.08 2.16 33.00
C ASN A 145 -50.70 1.56 31.75
N ASN A 146 -51.36 0.41 31.92
CA ASN A 146 -52.01 -0.29 30.82
C ASN A 146 -53.49 -0.54 31.05
N GLY A 147 -54.22 -0.78 29.97
CA GLY A 147 -55.67 -0.97 29.99
C GLY A 147 -56.25 -1.14 28.59
N THR A 148 -57.57 -1.01 28.47
CA THR A 148 -58.29 -0.97 27.19
C THR A 148 -59.13 0.30 27.14
N GLY A 149 -59.54 0.77 25.95
CA GLY A 149 -60.40 1.96 25.84
C GLY A 149 -61.73 1.84 26.62
N THR A 150 -62.24 0.63 26.83
CA THR A 150 -63.48 0.41 27.62
C THR A 150 -63.22 0.39 29.13
N THR A 151 -62.11 -0.18 29.59
CA THR A 151 -61.82 -0.29 31.04
C THR A 151 -61.05 0.90 31.59
N GLY A 152 -60.40 1.68 30.71
CA GLY A 152 -59.41 2.67 31.09
C GLY A 152 -58.13 2.06 31.67
N SER A 153 -57.28 2.92 32.21
CA SER A 153 -55.99 2.60 32.83
C SER A 153 -56.14 1.89 34.19
N THR A 154 -56.33 0.57 34.18
CA THR A 154 -56.53 -0.25 35.40
C THR A 154 -55.42 -1.26 35.70
N GLY A 155 -54.50 -1.49 34.77
CA GLY A 155 -53.51 -2.58 34.82
C GLY A 155 -52.22 -2.27 35.58
N GLY A 156 -52.01 -1.03 36.05
CA GLY A 156 -50.76 -0.61 36.71
C GLY A 156 -49.55 -0.56 35.77
N ILE A 157 -48.39 -0.10 36.26
CA ILE A 157 -47.12 -0.15 35.53
C ILE A 157 -46.49 -1.53 35.73
N ASP A 158 -46.40 -2.29 34.64
CA ASP A 158 -45.76 -3.62 34.62
C ASP A 158 -44.36 -3.62 33.99
N TYR A 159 -43.85 -2.42 33.68
CA TYR A 159 -42.52 -2.14 33.12
C TYR A 159 -42.27 -2.72 31.73
N ARG A 160 -43.34 -3.02 30.99
CA ARG A 160 -43.27 -3.46 29.60
C ARG A 160 -43.54 -2.31 28.65
N ARG A 161 -42.76 -2.30 27.58
CA ARG A 161 -42.93 -1.35 26.48
C ARG A 161 -44.20 -1.67 25.70
N ARG A 162 -45.00 -0.66 25.39
CA ARG A 162 -46.21 -0.75 24.57
C ARG A 162 -46.15 0.25 23.44
N LEU A 163 -46.68 -0.18 22.30
CA LEU A 163 -46.80 0.62 21.09
C LEU A 163 -48.28 0.82 20.78
N ALA A 164 -48.64 2.02 20.38
CA ALA A 164 -49.97 2.36 19.86
C ALA A 164 -49.82 3.27 18.63
N GLU A 165 -50.85 3.33 17.81
CA GLU A 165 -50.97 4.34 16.75
C GLU A 165 -52.05 5.37 17.12
N ASN A 166 -51.99 6.54 16.50
CA ASN A 166 -53.02 7.56 16.59
C ASN A 166 -52.96 8.48 15.35
N MET A 167 -54.01 9.25 15.10
CA MET A 167 -53.96 10.38 14.19
C MET A 167 -53.66 11.66 14.99
N LEU A 168 -52.83 12.53 14.42
CA LEU A 168 -52.60 13.83 15.03
C LEU A 168 -53.88 14.66 14.87
N GLY A 169 -54.52 14.98 16.00
CA GLY A 169 -55.76 15.76 16.04
C GLY A 169 -55.55 17.23 15.70
N GLY A 170 -54.47 17.83 16.20
CA GLY A 170 -54.14 19.22 15.94
C GLY A 170 -52.86 19.71 16.59
N LEU A 171 -52.52 20.96 16.26
CA LEU A 171 -51.54 21.80 16.93
C LEU A 171 -52.30 23.04 17.42
N ALA A 172 -52.55 23.11 18.73
CA ALA A 172 -53.41 24.13 19.32
C ALA A 172 -53.03 24.39 20.78
N SER A 173 -53.39 25.57 21.29
CA SER A 173 -53.17 25.89 22.69
C SER A 173 -54.27 25.31 23.59
N ILE A 174 -53.98 25.20 24.90
CA ILE A 174 -55.01 24.81 25.89
C ILE A 174 -56.09 25.90 25.96
N ASP A 175 -55.71 27.18 25.85
CA ASP A 175 -56.67 28.29 25.80
C ASP A 175 -57.66 28.14 24.61
N ASP A 176 -57.17 27.74 23.43
CA ASP A 176 -58.04 27.50 22.26
C ASP A 176 -58.99 26.31 22.49
N PHE A 177 -58.44 25.20 23.01
CA PHE A 177 -59.21 23.97 23.23
C PHE A 177 -60.26 24.11 24.33
N GLU A 178 -59.90 24.68 25.49
CA GLU A 178 -60.83 24.92 26.59
C GLU A 178 -61.81 26.05 26.29
N GLY A 179 -61.37 27.09 25.58
CA GLY A 179 -62.22 28.18 25.13
C GLY A 179 -63.37 27.67 24.28
N PHE A 180 -63.09 26.76 23.34
CA PHE A 180 -64.10 26.07 22.56
C PHE A 180 -64.95 25.11 23.42
N LEU A 181 -64.30 24.16 24.11
CA LEU A 181 -65.01 23.03 24.72
C LEU A 181 -65.83 23.42 25.97
N PHE A 182 -65.37 24.41 26.73
CA PHE A 182 -65.98 24.83 28.00
C PHE A 182 -66.56 26.25 27.95
N GLY A 183 -66.42 26.96 26.83
CA GLY A 183 -66.94 28.31 26.62
C GLY A 183 -66.14 29.43 27.31
N THR A 184 -65.08 29.09 28.04
CA THR A 184 -64.14 30.05 28.65
C THR A 184 -62.72 29.48 28.60
N PRO A 185 -61.74 30.23 28.09
CA PRO A 185 -60.34 29.78 28.11
C PRO A 185 -59.81 29.69 29.54
N SER A 186 -58.86 28.78 29.78
CA SER A 186 -58.10 28.65 31.04
C SER A 186 -57.48 29.98 31.49
N GLY A 187 -57.11 30.81 30.52
CA GLY A 187 -56.50 32.13 30.73
C GLY A 187 -55.01 31.99 30.94
N GLY A 188 -54.24 32.39 29.92
CA GLY A 188 -52.79 32.44 30.00
C GLY A 188 -52.16 31.06 29.89
N LEU A 189 -52.62 30.26 28.92
CA LEU A 189 -52.07 29.01 28.35
C LEU A 189 -51.98 29.06 26.79
N PRO A 190 -51.33 30.07 26.14
CA PRO A 190 -51.41 30.27 24.69
C PRO A 190 -50.39 29.43 23.89
N GLN A 191 -49.65 28.54 24.53
CA GLN A 191 -48.65 27.72 23.85
C GLN A 191 -49.32 26.62 23.02
N ASN A 192 -48.94 26.50 21.75
CA ASN A 192 -49.33 25.37 20.94
C ASN A 192 -48.77 24.03 21.48
N LEU A 193 -49.63 23.01 21.46
CA LEU A 193 -49.34 21.64 21.82
C LEU A 193 -49.83 20.71 20.72
N TYR A 194 -49.14 19.58 20.54
CA TYR A 194 -49.65 18.53 19.66
C TYR A 194 -50.69 17.70 20.41
N TRP A 195 -51.86 17.51 19.81
CA TRP A 195 -52.99 16.81 20.42
C TRP A 195 -53.31 15.50 19.71
N ILE A 196 -53.72 14.53 20.51
CA ILE A 196 -54.37 13.28 20.08
C ILE A 196 -55.56 13.02 21.01
N ASP A 197 -56.54 12.26 20.55
CA ASP A 197 -57.63 11.71 21.37
C ASP A 197 -57.77 10.20 21.19
N PHE A 198 -58.64 9.58 22.01
CA PHE A 198 -58.84 8.13 21.99
C PHE A 198 -60.22 7.78 21.47
N ASP A 199 -60.27 7.45 20.20
CA ASP A 199 -61.49 7.15 19.48
C ASP A 199 -62.00 5.74 19.76
N ASP A 200 -63.32 5.61 19.92
CA ASP A 200 -63.96 4.31 19.91
C ASP A 200 -64.13 3.82 18.47
N PRO A 201 -63.54 2.67 18.07
CA PRO A 201 -63.74 2.11 16.73
C PRO A 201 -65.20 1.73 16.42
N ARG A 202 -66.08 1.77 17.42
CA ARG A 202 -67.51 1.55 17.30
C ARG A 202 -68.29 2.87 17.20
N ARG A 203 -67.64 4.04 17.17
CA ARG A 203 -68.29 5.36 17.04
C ARG A 203 -69.29 5.37 15.88
N GLY A 204 -70.48 5.91 16.14
CA GLY A 204 -71.61 5.86 15.20
C GLY A 204 -72.49 4.61 15.31
N THR A 205 -72.17 3.67 16.20
CA THR A 205 -73.03 2.50 16.53
C THR A 205 -73.63 2.63 17.94
N ALA A 206 -74.64 1.81 18.25
CA ALA A 206 -75.25 1.76 19.58
C ALA A 206 -74.31 1.20 20.67
N GLN A 207 -73.18 0.60 20.28
CA GLN A 207 -72.18 0.02 21.18
C GLN A 207 -70.98 0.93 21.42
N ALA A 208 -70.96 2.13 20.82
CA ALA A 208 -69.95 3.14 21.07
C ALA A 208 -69.97 3.58 22.53
N SER A 209 -68.79 3.90 23.07
CA SER A 209 -68.66 4.60 24.34
C SER A 209 -69.45 5.92 24.27
N PRO A 210 -70.37 6.19 25.22
CA PRO A 210 -71.08 7.47 25.26
C PRO A 210 -70.16 8.64 25.62
N PHE A 211 -68.93 8.36 26.04
CA PHE A 211 -67.93 9.37 26.39
C PHE A 211 -67.04 9.77 25.20
N ASP A 212 -67.09 9.04 24.10
CA ASP A 212 -66.36 9.41 22.88
C ASP A 212 -67.16 10.43 22.06
N PHE A 213 -66.81 11.70 22.24
CA PHE A 213 -67.32 12.83 21.48
C PHE A 213 -66.36 13.28 20.37
N ASN A 214 -65.28 12.53 20.13
CA ASN A 214 -64.26 12.85 19.13
C ASN A 214 -63.72 14.27 19.32
N ALA A 215 -62.94 14.46 20.39
CA ALA A 215 -62.44 15.76 20.82
C ALA A 215 -61.58 16.45 19.75
N TRP A 216 -60.93 15.66 18.91
CA TRP A 216 -60.23 16.12 17.72
C TRP A 216 -60.75 15.38 16.50
N ARG A 217 -60.94 16.10 15.39
CA ARG A 217 -61.59 15.53 14.21
C ARG A 217 -60.75 14.44 13.56
N ASP A 218 -61.15 13.17 13.67
CA ASP A 218 -60.62 12.05 12.87
C ASP A 218 -61.50 10.78 13.04
N ASN A 219 -60.96 9.62 12.64
CA ASN A 219 -61.59 8.33 12.78
C ASN A 219 -60.64 7.37 13.51
N ALA A 220 -61.24 6.49 14.31
CA ALA A 220 -60.52 5.46 15.01
C ALA A 220 -59.58 4.62 14.12
N LEU A 221 -58.34 4.45 14.55
CA LEU A 221 -57.37 3.54 13.94
C LEU A 221 -57.49 2.10 14.50
N PRO A 222 -57.08 1.06 13.74
CA PRO A 222 -57.17 -0.32 14.18
C PRO A 222 -56.40 -0.65 15.47
N GLN A 223 -55.25 -0.02 15.71
CA GLN A 223 -54.45 -0.17 16.92
C GLN A 223 -54.38 1.13 17.71
N GLU A 224 -55.46 1.91 17.67
CA GLU A 224 -55.48 3.17 18.36
C GLU A 224 -55.30 3.00 19.86
N GLY A 225 -54.47 3.87 20.43
CA GLY A 225 -54.29 3.98 21.86
C GLY A 225 -53.99 5.41 22.26
N ILE A 226 -54.02 5.61 23.57
CA ILE A 226 -53.68 6.88 24.21
C ILE A 226 -52.73 6.62 25.37
N THR A 227 -52.34 7.70 26.05
CA THR A 227 -51.34 7.68 27.11
C THR A 227 -51.97 7.55 28.50
N ALA A 228 -51.17 7.09 29.47
CA ALA A 228 -51.59 7.00 30.87
C ALA A 228 -50.43 7.40 31.81
N SER A 229 -50.71 7.42 33.12
CA SER A 229 -49.68 7.73 34.12
C SER A 229 -48.45 6.84 33.95
N GLY A 230 -47.27 7.45 33.91
CA GLY A 230 -45.97 6.80 33.63
C GLY A 230 -45.49 6.90 32.18
N ASP A 231 -46.35 7.30 31.23
CA ASP A 231 -45.96 7.57 29.85
C ASP A 231 -45.35 8.96 29.66
N SER A 232 -45.40 9.84 30.67
CA SER A 232 -44.84 11.20 30.64
C SER A 232 -43.42 11.19 30.07
N GLY A 233 -43.14 12.06 29.10
CA GLY A 233 -41.88 12.10 28.36
C GLY A 233 -41.76 11.11 27.20
N GLY A 234 -42.76 10.26 26.98
CA GLY A 234 -42.84 9.35 25.83
C GLY A 234 -42.88 10.12 24.49
N PRO A 235 -42.28 9.57 23.43
CA PRO A 235 -42.18 10.27 22.15
C PRO A 235 -43.51 10.26 21.39
N LEU A 236 -43.84 11.39 20.77
CA LEU A 236 -44.77 11.47 19.65
C LEU A 236 -43.98 11.26 18.36
N ILE A 237 -44.18 10.12 17.70
CA ILE A 237 -43.38 9.70 16.55
C ILE A 237 -44.18 9.90 15.27
N LEU A 238 -43.68 10.72 14.37
CA LEU A 238 -44.22 10.84 13.02
C LEU A 238 -43.59 9.77 12.13
N ASP A 239 -44.34 8.71 11.83
CA ASP A 239 -43.82 7.45 11.27
C ASP A 239 -44.09 7.27 9.77
N ARG A 240 -45.16 7.88 9.23
CA ARG A 240 -45.58 7.70 7.82
C ARG A 240 -45.42 8.93 6.92
N THR A 241 -45.03 10.08 7.47
CA THR A 241 -44.97 11.33 6.70
C THR A 241 -43.70 11.45 5.85
N PHE A 242 -42.58 10.94 6.35
CA PHE A 242 -41.28 11.07 5.72
C PHE A 242 -40.65 9.69 5.49
N SER A 243 -39.56 9.64 4.73
CA SER A 243 -38.82 8.39 4.45
C SER A 243 -38.16 7.77 5.68
N LYS A 244 -38.08 8.50 6.80
CA LYS A 244 -37.62 8.03 8.10
C LYS A 244 -38.55 8.57 9.20
N PRO A 245 -38.82 7.80 10.26
CA PRO A 245 -39.63 8.27 11.36
C PRO A 245 -38.85 9.28 12.21
N VAL A 246 -39.54 10.29 12.76
CA VAL A 246 -38.95 11.36 13.57
C VAL A 246 -39.80 11.66 14.80
N VAL A 247 -39.15 12.04 15.90
CA VAL A 247 -39.84 12.50 17.11
C VAL A 247 -40.19 13.98 16.94
N ILE A 248 -41.46 14.33 17.15
CA ILE A 248 -41.97 15.69 16.98
C ILE A 248 -42.37 16.34 18.32
N GLY A 249 -42.55 15.54 19.37
CA GLY A 249 -42.88 16.03 20.71
C GLY A 249 -42.66 15.01 21.81
N VAL A 250 -42.72 15.47 23.05
CA VAL A 250 -42.68 14.63 24.27
C VAL A 250 -44.00 14.73 25.03
N LEU A 251 -44.50 13.60 25.54
CA LEU A 251 -45.78 13.58 26.24
C LEU A 251 -45.71 14.44 27.50
N SER A 252 -46.65 15.36 27.63
CA SER A 252 -46.69 16.31 28.72
C SER A 252 -47.85 16.05 29.67
N GLY A 253 -49.04 15.84 29.13
CA GLY A 253 -50.25 15.63 29.92
C GLY A 253 -51.46 15.29 29.07
N GLY A 254 -52.64 15.39 29.67
CA GLY A 254 -53.89 15.11 28.99
C GLY A 254 -55.10 15.18 29.90
N TYR A 255 -56.28 15.23 29.30
CA TYR A 255 -57.55 15.10 30.01
C TYR A 255 -57.88 13.64 30.21
N THR A 256 -57.59 13.14 31.42
CA THR A 256 -57.84 11.73 31.76
C THR A 256 -59.32 11.36 31.77
N ARG A 257 -60.22 12.35 31.91
CA ARG A 257 -61.69 12.26 31.85
C ARG A 257 -62.29 13.63 31.52
N PHE A 258 -63.38 13.66 30.76
CA PHE A 258 -64.24 14.83 30.57
C PHE A 258 -65.60 14.67 31.29
N PHE A 259 -66.08 13.44 31.45
CA PHE A 259 -67.40 13.17 32.04
C PHE A 259 -67.33 12.38 33.33
N ASN A 260 -68.34 12.56 34.18
CA ASN A 260 -68.49 11.75 35.38
C ASN A 260 -68.80 10.29 35.01
N GLY A 261 -68.11 9.34 35.65
CA GLY A 261 -68.22 7.91 35.35
C GLY A 261 -67.40 7.42 34.15
N GLN A 262 -66.69 8.30 33.43
CA GLN A 262 -65.77 7.91 32.36
C GLN A 262 -64.57 7.15 32.95
N PRO A 263 -64.18 5.97 32.40
CA PRO A 263 -62.93 5.33 32.75
C PRO A 263 -61.73 6.26 32.48
N ALA A 264 -60.76 6.33 33.40
CA ALA A 264 -59.59 7.19 33.21
C ALA A 264 -58.75 6.71 32.02
N ASN A 265 -58.37 7.62 31.12
CA ASN A 265 -57.60 7.34 29.90
C ASN A 265 -58.30 6.28 29.01
N GLY A 266 -59.63 6.24 29.04
CA GLY A 266 -60.47 5.39 28.18
C GLY A 266 -60.93 6.14 26.92
N TYR A 267 -61.88 5.57 26.19
CA TYR A 267 -62.43 6.23 24.99
C TYR A 267 -62.97 7.64 25.30
N GLY A 268 -62.70 8.58 24.40
CA GLY A 268 -63.08 10.00 24.47
C GLY A 268 -62.15 10.88 25.31
N THR A 269 -60.98 10.39 25.72
CA THR A 269 -59.96 11.21 26.41
C THR A 269 -58.99 11.83 25.41
N ALA A 270 -58.27 12.88 25.81
CA ALA A 270 -57.27 13.55 24.98
C ALA A 270 -55.92 13.66 25.69
N SER A 271 -54.82 13.63 24.92
CA SER A 271 -53.44 13.80 25.40
C SER A 271 -52.73 14.85 24.56
N PHE A 272 -51.81 15.57 25.20
CA PHE A 272 -51.03 16.63 24.57
C PHE A 272 -49.53 16.48 24.81
N PHE A 273 -48.76 16.86 23.79
CA PHE A 273 -47.31 16.71 23.72
C PHE A 273 -46.67 18.07 23.49
N GLN A 274 -45.54 18.32 24.16
CA GLN A 274 -44.72 19.50 23.94
C GLN A 274 -44.05 19.41 22.55
N PRO A 275 -44.32 20.34 21.62
CA PRO A 275 -43.67 20.35 20.32
C PRO A 275 -42.18 20.66 20.44
N LEU A 276 -41.32 19.80 19.89
CA LEU A 276 -39.86 20.01 19.99
C LEU A 276 -39.39 21.27 19.27
N TYR A 277 -40.05 21.68 18.19
CA TYR A 277 -39.67 22.89 17.43
C TYR A 277 -39.84 24.18 18.23
N LEU A 278 -40.68 24.21 19.27
CA LEU A 278 -40.82 25.39 20.13
C LEU A 278 -39.59 25.59 21.03
N TYR A 279 -38.81 24.53 21.25
CA TYR A 279 -37.72 24.46 22.23
C TYR A 279 -36.39 23.97 21.63
N TRP A 280 -36.28 23.97 20.30
CA TRP A 280 -35.17 23.31 19.61
C TRP A 280 -33.80 23.87 20.02
N ASP A 281 -33.71 25.17 20.25
CA ASP A 281 -32.49 25.88 20.62
C ASP A 281 -32.08 25.56 22.06
N TRP A 282 -33.06 25.45 22.97
CA TRP A 282 -32.84 24.97 24.33
C TRP A 282 -32.38 23.50 24.33
N ILE A 283 -33.02 22.64 23.51
CA ILE A 283 -32.63 21.23 23.37
C ILE A 283 -31.20 21.13 22.85
N ALA A 284 -30.84 21.92 21.83
CA ALA A 284 -29.50 21.95 21.27
C ALA A 284 -28.45 22.41 22.29
N ALA A 285 -28.74 23.46 23.06
CA ALA A 285 -27.85 23.99 24.08
C ALA A 285 -27.62 23.02 25.26
N ASN A 286 -28.60 22.16 25.57
CA ASN A 286 -28.52 21.21 26.67
C ASN A 286 -28.20 19.78 26.24
N ASN A 287 -27.96 19.54 24.94
CA ASN A 287 -27.46 18.26 24.46
C ASN A 287 -25.95 18.14 24.73
N PRO A 288 -25.50 17.23 25.62
CA PRO A 288 -24.08 17.07 25.97
C PRO A 288 -23.26 16.34 24.89
N TYR A 289 -23.89 15.78 23.86
CA TYR A 289 -23.19 15.04 22.80
C TYR A 289 -22.90 15.94 21.61
N HIS A 290 -21.62 16.10 21.28
CA HIS A 290 -21.16 17.02 20.26
C HIS A 290 -20.44 16.28 19.14
N TYR A 291 -20.87 16.53 17.91
CA TYR A 291 -20.18 16.10 16.70
C TYR A 291 -19.16 17.17 16.33
N VAL A 292 -17.92 16.78 16.08
CA VAL A 292 -16.83 17.74 15.85
C VAL A 292 -15.87 17.26 14.77
N SER A 293 -15.19 18.20 14.13
CA SER A 293 -14.16 17.92 13.15
C SER A 293 -12.90 18.72 13.37
N ALA A 294 -11.77 18.15 12.93
CA ALA A 294 -10.51 18.88 12.82
C ALA A 294 -10.56 19.83 11.61
N LEU A 295 -10.00 21.02 11.76
CA LEU A 295 -9.73 21.95 10.67
C LEU A 295 -8.50 21.51 9.86
N ALA A 296 -8.32 22.09 8.68
CA ALA A 296 -7.17 21.80 7.84
C ALA A 296 -5.87 22.37 8.45
N GLY A 297 -4.76 21.66 8.27
CA GLY A 297 -3.44 21.99 8.81
C GLY A 297 -2.98 21.02 9.89
N ASP A 298 -1.68 21.06 10.18
CA ASP A 298 -1.09 20.27 11.26
C ASP A 298 -1.27 21.00 12.59
N ALA A 299 -1.76 20.31 13.62
CA ALA A 299 -1.92 20.87 14.96
C ALA A 299 -1.89 19.78 16.03
N ASP A 300 -1.60 20.18 17.27
CA ASP A 300 -1.76 19.30 18.43
C ASP A 300 -3.25 19.11 18.74
N TRP A 301 -3.64 17.92 19.20
CA TRP A 301 -5.01 17.62 19.64
C TRP A 301 -5.49 18.63 20.69
N THR A 302 -4.58 19.11 21.54
CA THR A 302 -4.83 20.08 22.60
C THR A 302 -4.98 21.52 22.13
N ASP A 303 -4.76 21.81 20.83
CA ASP A 303 -5.00 23.14 20.28
C ASP A 303 -6.52 23.38 20.13
N ALA A 304 -7.05 24.30 20.92
CA ALA A 304 -8.46 24.63 20.92
C ALA A 304 -8.95 25.27 19.61
N ALA A 305 -8.05 25.85 18.81
CA ALA A 305 -8.37 26.44 17.52
C ALA A 305 -8.43 25.40 16.39
N HIS A 306 -7.97 24.16 16.62
CA HIS A 306 -7.96 23.09 15.62
C HIS A 306 -9.34 22.47 15.36
N TRP A 307 -10.32 22.74 16.21
CA TRP A 307 -11.59 22.03 16.23
C TRP A 307 -12.77 22.91 15.90
N VAL A 308 -13.74 22.33 15.17
CA VAL A 308 -15.02 22.95 14.84
C VAL A 308 -16.18 22.02 15.17
N SER A 309 -17.28 22.56 15.71
CA SER A 309 -18.50 21.78 15.91
C SER A 309 -19.26 21.57 14.60
N ASN A 310 -19.82 20.37 14.45
CA ASN A 310 -20.67 19.99 13.34
C ASN A 310 -22.14 19.99 13.79
N LEU A 311 -23.01 19.95 12.80
CA LEU A 311 -24.43 19.75 13.03
C LEU A 311 -24.69 18.32 13.51
N ASP A 312 -25.50 18.16 14.56
CA ASP A 312 -25.94 16.85 15.02
C ASP A 312 -26.78 16.17 13.91
N PRO A 313 -26.43 14.97 13.44
CA PRO A 313 -27.12 14.27 12.37
C PRO A 313 -28.57 13.90 12.72
N ASN A 314 -28.94 13.88 14.01
CA ASN A 314 -30.30 13.59 14.46
C ASN A 314 -31.21 14.83 14.45
N TYR A 315 -30.68 16.04 14.24
CA TYR A 315 -31.51 17.25 14.08
C TYR A 315 -32.05 17.38 12.67
N GLN A 316 -33.37 17.46 12.52
CA GLN A 316 -34.02 17.51 11.21
C GLN A 316 -34.94 18.72 11.11
N ILE A 317 -35.01 19.29 9.91
CA ILE A 317 -35.97 20.33 9.53
C ILE A 317 -36.70 19.91 8.25
N ILE A 318 -37.83 20.55 7.99
CA ILE A 318 -38.54 20.42 6.71
C ILE A 318 -37.85 21.36 5.70
N GLY A 319 -37.22 20.80 4.69
CA GLY A 319 -36.56 21.55 3.62
C GLY A 319 -37.55 22.18 2.65
N ALA A 320 -37.04 22.99 1.72
CA ALA A 320 -37.86 23.79 0.80
C ALA A 320 -38.85 22.99 -0.08
N ASN A 321 -38.58 21.70 -0.37
CA ASN A 321 -39.50 20.84 -1.14
C ASN A 321 -40.32 19.88 -0.24
N GLY A 322 -40.40 20.15 1.07
CA GLY A 322 -41.19 19.36 2.01
C GLY A 322 -40.53 18.06 2.50
N GLN A 323 -39.29 17.76 2.10
CA GLN A 323 -38.53 16.61 2.57
C GLN A 323 -37.78 16.89 3.88
N LEU A 324 -37.45 15.86 4.65
CA LEU A 324 -36.52 15.99 5.77
C LEU A 324 -35.11 16.27 5.29
N VAL A 325 -34.46 17.26 5.91
CA VAL A 325 -33.03 17.54 5.75
C VAL A 325 -32.39 17.73 7.12
N ASN A 326 -31.11 17.35 7.25
CA ASN A 326 -30.35 17.64 8.46
C ASN A 326 -30.13 19.15 8.56
N GLY A 327 -30.64 19.79 9.60
CA GLY A 327 -30.58 21.23 9.74
C GLY A 327 -31.10 21.74 11.08
N LEU A 328 -31.00 23.06 11.27
CA LEU A 328 -31.60 23.81 12.36
C LEU A 328 -32.47 24.95 11.78
N PRO A 329 -33.53 25.38 12.48
CA PRO A 329 -34.25 26.60 12.14
C PRO A 329 -33.35 27.84 12.17
N THR A 330 -33.71 28.88 11.42
CA THR A 330 -32.94 30.14 11.34
C THR A 330 -33.27 31.13 12.45
N ASN A 331 -34.33 30.89 13.21
CA ASN A 331 -34.77 31.69 14.35
C ASN A 331 -34.83 30.79 15.58
N VAL A 332 -34.62 31.38 16.76
CA VAL A 332 -34.86 30.70 18.04
C VAL A 332 -36.29 30.16 18.12
N GLY A 333 -36.50 29.11 18.92
CA GLY A 333 -37.84 28.58 19.14
C GLY A 333 -38.76 29.64 19.74
N ALA A 334 -40.05 29.61 19.38
CA ALA A 334 -41.02 30.57 19.92
C ALA A 334 -41.23 30.41 21.44
N GLY A 335 -40.85 29.25 22.01
CA GLY A 335 -40.97 28.99 23.44
C GLY A 335 -42.43 28.94 23.94
N PRO A 336 -42.65 29.05 25.25
CA PRO A 336 -43.96 28.83 25.89
C PRO A 336 -44.93 30.02 25.75
N ARG A 337 -44.42 31.21 25.42
CA ARG A 337 -45.20 32.47 25.39
C ARG A 337 -44.97 33.29 24.12
N GLY A 338 -44.24 32.76 23.15
CA GLY A 338 -44.04 33.43 21.86
C GLY A 338 -45.26 33.28 20.95
N ALA A 339 -45.45 34.25 20.05
CA ALA A 339 -46.48 34.15 19.03
C ALA A 339 -46.13 33.01 18.04
N ASP A 340 -46.90 31.93 18.08
CA ASP A 340 -46.76 30.80 17.17
C ASP A 340 -48.01 30.65 16.30
N SER A 341 -47.91 31.11 15.05
CA SER A 341 -49.03 31.10 14.09
C SER A 341 -49.20 29.76 13.37
N ASN A 342 -48.52 28.69 13.79
CA ASN A 342 -48.54 27.40 13.09
C ASN A 342 -49.74 26.51 13.47
N GLY A 343 -50.70 27.00 14.27
CA GLY A 343 -51.84 26.22 14.73
C GLY A 343 -52.65 25.60 13.59
N PHE A 344 -53.10 24.35 13.77
CA PHE A 344 -53.92 23.61 12.81
C PHE A 344 -54.75 22.51 13.48
N GLY A 345 -55.69 21.94 12.72
CA GLY A 345 -56.57 20.87 13.19
C GLY A 345 -57.97 21.40 13.52
N GLN A 346 -58.86 20.48 13.92
CA GLN A 346 -60.23 20.81 14.30
C GLN A 346 -60.56 20.18 15.64
N ALA A 347 -60.75 21.03 16.66
CA ALA A 347 -61.31 20.61 17.93
C ALA A 347 -62.82 20.43 17.75
N CYS A 348 -63.39 19.34 18.27
CA CYS A 348 -64.79 19.01 18.04
C CYS A 348 -65.52 18.55 19.31
N PHE A 349 -66.85 18.69 19.27
CA PHE A 349 -67.77 18.13 20.24
C PHE A 349 -68.94 17.45 19.53
N GLN A 350 -68.90 16.11 19.48
CA GLN A 350 -69.97 15.32 18.90
C GLN A 350 -70.95 14.82 19.97
N SER A 351 -72.23 15.18 19.84
CA SER A 351 -73.30 14.71 20.74
C SER A 351 -74.63 14.57 20.01
N GLY A 352 -75.40 13.53 20.33
CA GLY A 352 -76.78 13.37 19.84
C GLY A 352 -76.93 13.29 18.31
N GLY A 353 -75.87 12.92 17.58
CA GLY A 353 -75.85 12.91 16.11
C GLY A 353 -75.51 14.26 15.45
N VAL A 354 -75.19 15.28 16.23
CA VAL A 354 -74.64 16.57 15.80
C VAL A 354 -73.14 16.59 16.08
N SER A 355 -72.36 17.23 15.20
CA SER A 355 -70.94 17.54 15.42
C SER A 355 -70.74 19.05 15.36
N ASP A 356 -70.15 19.61 16.41
CA ASP A 356 -69.65 20.98 16.45
C ASP A 356 -68.12 20.94 16.35
N CYS A 357 -67.51 21.79 15.52
CA CYS A 357 -66.07 21.74 15.30
C CYS A 357 -65.49 23.13 15.04
N LEU A 358 -64.46 23.51 15.82
CA LEU A 358 -63.67 24.72 15.64
C LEU A 358 -62.39 24.42 14.84
N ASP A 359 -62.21 25.10 13.72
CA ASP A 359 -60.97 25.07 12.94
C ASP A 359 -59.91 26.00 13.57
N ILE A 360 -58.84 25.41 14.11
CA ILE A 360 -57.83 26.14 14.89
C ILE A 360 -57.08 27.17 14.05
N ALA A 361 -56.82 26.89 12.78
CA ALA A 361 -56.07 27.79 11.91
C ALA A 361 -56.88 29.04 11.51
N THR A 362 -58.20 28.90 11.38
CA THR A 362 -59.08 29.95 10.86
C THR A 362 -60.01 30.57 11.90
N GLY A 363 -60.17 29.94 13.06
CA GLY A 363 -61.14 30.32 14.08
C GLY A 363 -62.60 30.08 13.68
N VAL A 364 -62.85 29.31 12.61
CA VAL A 364 -64.20 29.08 12.08
C VAL A 364 -64.82 27.86 12.74
N GLU A 365 -65.94 28.07 13.43
CA GLU A 365 -66.78 27.03 14.00
C GLU A 365 -67.81 26.50 12.98
N THR A 366 -67.99 25.18 12.92
CA THR A 366 -68.90 24.51 11.98
C THR A 366 -69.75 23.46 12.69
N VAL A 367 -71.07 23.69 12.72
CA VAL A 367 -72.05 22.74 13.27
C VAL A 367 -72.70 21.91 12.15
N GLN A 368 -72.72 20.59 12.29
CA GLN A 368 -73.32 19.66 11.32
C GLN A 368 -74.25 18.64 12.01
N ALA A 369 -75.46 18.43 11.48
CA ALA A 369 -76.39 17.40 11.96
C ALA A 369 -76.02 15.99 11.45
N ARG A 370 -74.76 15.57 11.67
CA ARG A 370 -74.28 14.21 11.42
C ARG A 370 -73.05 13.89 12.28
N PRO A 371 -72.82 12.62 12.64
CA PRO A 371 -71.56 12.20 13.26
C PRO A 371 -70.35 12.36 12.32
N ILE A 372 -69.20 12.70 12.90
CA ILE A 372 -67.89 12.70 12.27
C ILE A 372 -67.61 11.29 11.71
N GLY A 373 -67.05 11.24 10.50
CA GLY A 373 -66.72 9.98 9.81
C GLY A 373 -67.84 9.33 8.99
N THR A 374 -69.10 9.81 9.04
CA THR A 374 -70.28 9.07 8.51
C THR A 374 -70.82 9.46 7.12
N GLY A 375 -70.12 10.28 6.30
CA GLY A 375 -70.58 10.55 4.93
C GLY A 375 -69.66 11.39 4.01
N ALA A 376 -69.85 11.23 2.69
CA ALA A 376 -69.10 11.90 1.63
C ALA A 376 -69.17 13.44 1.70
N SER A 377 -68.08 14.09 1.27
CA SER A 377 -67.93 15.55 1.20
C SER A 377 -69.04 16.18 0.36
N SER A 378 -69.98 16.85 1.03
CA SER A 378 -71.00 17.68 0.41
C SER A 378 -70.83 19.08 0.97
N GLY A 379 -70.46 20.03 0.11
CA GLY A 379 -70.39 21.43 0.48
C GLY A 379 -71.76 22.00 0.84
N ARG A 380 -71.74 23.03 1.71
CA ARG A 380 -72.82 23.91 2.22
C ARG A 380 -73.43 23.48 3.56
N ALA A 381 -73.74 24.37 4.51
CA ALA A 381 -73.74 25.84 4.54
C ALA A 381 -73.02 26.34 5.79
N VAL A 382 -72.16 27.35 5.64
CA VAL A 382 -71.57 28.11 6.75
C VAL A 382 -72.66 29.07 7.22
N VAL A 383 -73.10 28.95 8.47
CA VAL A 383 -73.86 30.02 9.12
C VAL A 383 -72.82 30.97 9.71
N SER A 384 -72.49 32.04 8.98
CA SER A 384 -71.69 33.11 9.60
C SER A 384 -72.58 33.83 10.60
N VAL A 385 -72.01 34.25 11.72
CA VAL A 385 -72.67 35.11 12.72
C VAL A 385 -73.18 36.42 12.08
N ASP A 386 -72.60 36.83 10.94
CA ASP A 386 -73.05 37.94 10.10
C ASP A 386 -74.48 37.73 9.55
N SER A 387 -74.87 36.49 9.24
CA SER A 387 -76.21 36.17 8.70
C SER A 387 -77.35 36.25 9.73
N LEU A 388 -77.03 36.32 11.03
CA LEU A 388 -78.00 36.46 12.12
C LEU A 388 -78.22 37.94 12.53
N LEU A 389 -77.41 38.87 12.02
CA LEU A 389 -77.48 40.30 12.37
C LEU A 389 -78.08 41.18 11.27
N GLU A 390 -78.34 40.64 10.07
CA GLU A 390 -79.05 41.37 9.01
C GLU A 390 -80.57 41.35 9.21
N ASN A 391 -81.02 42.26 10.07
CA ASN A 391 -82.25 43.05 10.00
C ASN A 391 -83.30 42.59 8.96
N ARG A 392 -84.11 41.58 9.31
CA ARG A 392 -85.40 41.33 8.66
C ARG A 392 -86.53 41.39 9.68
N VAL A 393 -87.35 42.43 9.54
CA VAL A 393 -88.68 42.51 10.12
C VAL A 393 -89.50 41.33 9.57
N ILE A 394 -89.97 40.44 10.45
CA ILE A 394 -91.03 39.49 10.13
C ILE A 394 -92.31 40.05 10.74
N GLU A 395 -93.21 40.53 9.89
CA GLU A 395 -94.63 40.70 10.20
C GLU A 395 -95.31 39.31 10.11
N ASP A 396 -96.14 39.01 11.11
CA ASP A 396 -97.10 37.89 11.21
C ASP A 396 -96.61 36.52 11.78
N PRO A 397 -96.98 36.16 13.04
CA PRO A 397 -96.50 34.96 13.73
C PRO A 397 -97.45 33.75 13.59
N ALA A 398 -97.83 33.37 12.37
CA ALA A 398 -98.75 32.24 12.18
C ALA A 398 -98.59 31.47 10.85
N ALA A 399 -97.40 30.93 10.55
CA ALA A 399 -97.24 29.78 9.63
C ALA A 399 -95.78 29.28 9.50
N ASP A 400 -95.21 28.61 10.51
CA ASP A 400 -94.15 27.59 10.29
C ASP A 400 -93.92 26.74 11.56
N PRO A 401 -94.08 25.41 11.55
CA PRO A 401 -93.87 24.58 12.73
C PRO A 401 -92.53 23.87 12.65
N GLN A 402 -91.46 24.47 13.18
CA GLN A 402 -90.31 23.76 13.78
C GLN A 402 -89.27 24.76 14.31
N ILE A 403 -89.38 25.06 15.61
CA ILE A 403 -88.28 25.21 16.58
C ILE A 403 -88.97 25.36 17.93
N SER A 404 -88.89 24.31 18.76
CA SER A 404 -89.28 24.35 20.17
C SER A 404 -88.02 24.61 20.96
N LEU A 405 -87.83 25.85 21.43
CA LEU A 405 -86.86 26.17 22.48
C LEU A 405 -87.60 26.10 23.81
N ASP A 406 -87.43 25.00 24.54
CA ASP A 406 -87.94 24.89 25.90
C ASP A 406 -86.91 25.48 26.87
N SER A 407 -87.36 26.55 27.55
CA SER A 407 -86.80 27.30 28.67
C SER A 407 -85.40 26.96 29.22
N GLY A 408 -84.47 27.92 29.14
CA GLY A 408 -83.50 28.08 30.25
C GLY A 408 -82.14 28.75 29.99
N GLU A 409 -81.63 28.83 28.75
CA GLU A 409 -80.24 29.27 28.54
C GLU A 409 -80.13 30.67 27.92
N THR A 410 -79.38 31.54 28.61
CA THR A 410 -78.93 32.82 28.08
C THR A 410 -77.83 32.58 27.05
N VAL A 411 -78.08 32.93 25.78
CA VAL A 411 -77.03 33.11 24.78
C VAL A 411 -76.14 34.27 25.23
N ARG A 412 -74.92 33.98 25.69
CA ARG A 412 -73.90 34.98 25.95
C ARG A 412 -72.98 35.04 24.74
N VAL A 413 -73.05 36.15 24.02
CA VAL A 413 -72.04 36.54 23.03
C VAL A 413 -70.77 36.88 23.80
N ALA A 414 -69.72 36.09 23.62
CA ALA A 414 -68.39 36.45 24.10
C ALA A 414 -67.89 37.64 23.26
N GLN A 415 -67.91 38.83 23.87
CA GLN A 415 -67.14 39.95 23.34
C GLN A 415 -65.66 39.66 23.58
N VAL A 416 -64.91 39.43 22.51
CA VAL A 416 -63.44 39.47 22.57
C VAL A 416 -63.06 40.94 22.65
N SER A 417 -62.52 41.38 23.79
CA SER A 417 -61.94 42.71 23.91
C SER A 417 -60.51 42.68 23.36
N GLU A 418 -60.29 43.34 22.22
CA GLU A 418 -58.99 43.91 21.89
C GLU A 418 -58.68 44.99 22.92
N ALA A 419 -57.88 44.66 23.93
CA ALA A 419 -57.22 45.66 24.76
C ALA A 419 -55.91 45.09 25.33
N ASP A 420 -54.83 45.70 24.82
CA ASP A 420 -53.60 46.04 25.52
C ASP A 420 -52.35 45.14 25.42
N ILE A 421 -51.48 45.61 24.50
CA ILE A 421 -50.06 45.96 24.69
C ILE A 421 -49.02 44.93 24.23
N ASP A 422 -48.55 45.18 23.00
CA ASP A 422 -47.15 45.17 22.53
C ASP A 422 -46.18 44.21 23.22
N VAL A 423 -46.13 42.97 22.74
CA VAL A 423 -44.89 42.19 22.80
C VAL A 423 -44.16 42.41 21.48
N GLU A 424 -43.03 43.10 21.56
CA GLU A 424 -42.09 43.33 20.48
C GLU A 424 -41.83 42.01 19.74
N VAL A 425 -42.24 41.94 18.47
CA VAL A 425 -41.96 40.83 17.55
C VAL A 425 -40.46 40.86 17.25
N GLY A 426 -39.67 40.23 18.12
CA GLY A 426 -38.27 39.95 17.88
C GLY A 426 -38.12 38.51 17.41
N SER A 427 -38.13 38.27 16.10
CA SER A 427 -37.42 37.10 15.56
C SER A 427 -35.94 37.29 15.92
N HIS A 428 -35.52 36.77 17.08
CA HIS A 428 -34.14 36.88 17.49
C HIS A 428 -33.32 35.97 16.57
N ALA A 429 -32.48 36.61 15.76
CA ALA A 429 -31.46 35.92 14.98
C ALA A 429 -30.64 35.04 15.93
N LEU A 430 -30.18 33.88 15.42
CA LEU A 430 -29.38 32.97 16.22
C LEU A 430 -28.13 33.67 16.78
N PRO A 431 -27.74 33.40 18.04
CA PRO A 431 -26.47 33.87 18.57
C PRO A 431 -25.31 33.24 17.78
N ALA A 432 -24.11 33.82 17.94
CA ALA A 432 -22.89 33.21 17.40
C ALA A 432 -22.72 31.79 17.94
N ALA A 433 -22.23 30.88 17.10
CA ALA A 433 -22.07 29.48 17.47
C ALA A 433 -21.05 29.31 18.60
N THR A 434 -21.43 28.57 19.64
CA THR A 434 -20.56 28.19 20.75
C THR A 434 -20.83 26.72 21.10
N LEU A 435 -19.85 26.05 21.71
CA LEU A 435 -20.11 24.66 22.15
C LEU A 435 -21.26 24.59 23.15
N ALA A 436 -21.46 25.64 23.95
CA ALA A 436 -22.50 25.72 24.98
C ALA A 436 -23.92 25.94 24.43
N ASN A 437 -24.08 26.50 23.23
CA ASN A 437 -25.41 26.64 22.60
C ASN A 437 -25.72 25.53 21.59
N GLY A 438 -24.80 24.57 21.40
CA GLY A 438 -25.00 23.42 20.52
C GLY A 438 -25.11 23.75 19.03
N LEU A 439 -24.83 25.00 18.63
CA LEU A 439 -24.88 25.41 17.23
C LEU A 439 -23.62 24.91 16.48
N PRO A 440 -23.76 24.52 15.20
CA PRO A 440 -22.64 24.14 14.36
C PRO A 440 -21.73 25.35 14.04
N GLY A 441 -20.44 25.11 13.87
CA GLY A 441 -19.44 26.13 13.56
C GLY A 441 -18.77 26.78 14.78
N ALA A 442 -19.02 26.28 15.99
CA ALA A 442 -18.29 26.71 17.19
C ALA A 442 -16.81 26.31 17.09
N THR A 443 -15.92 27.14 17.63
CA THR A 443 -14.47 26.88 17.74
C THR A 443 -13.98 27.17 19.15
N ASN A 444 -12.67 27.08 19.42
CA ASN A 444 -12.03 27.32 20.72
C ASN A 444 -12.41 26.29 21.80
N PHE A 445 -12.35 25.00 21.46
CA PHE A 445 -12.53 23.90 22.40
C PHE A 445 -11.62 22.72 22.04
N VAL A 446 -11.40 21.82 23.01
CA VAL A 446 -10.62 20.59 22.82
C VAL A 446 -11.55 19.38 23.01
N PRO A 447 -11.66 18.45 22.05
CA PRO A 447 -12.47 17.24 22.19
C PRO A 447 -11.85 16.28 23.21
N VAL A 448 -12.32 16.37 24.45
CA VAL A 448 -12.06 15.40 25.53
C VAL A 448 -13.33 15.28 26.34
N ASN A 449 -13.83 14.07 26.48
CA ASN A 449 -15.02 13.77 27.25
C ASN A 449 -14.89 14.26 28.70
N PHE A 450 -15.95 14.88 29.18
CA PHE A 450 -16.07 15.39 30.53
C PHE A 450 -17.46 15.05 31.06
N ASP A 451 -17.53 14.34 32.18
CA ASP A 451 -18.80 13.88 32.78
C ASP A 451 -19.61 14.99 33.47
N GLY A 452 -19.18 16.25 33.33
CA GLY A 452 -19.83 17.37 33.98
C GLY A 452 -19.52 17.42 35.46
N ASN A 453 -20.13 18.40 36.13
CA ASN A 453 -20.21 18.45 37.57
C ASN A 453 -21.56 19.03 37.97
N ARG A 454 -22.43 18.17 38.49
CA ARG A 454 -23.77 18.58 38.93
C ARG A 454 -23.70 19.64 40.04
N THR A 455 -22.78 19.55 41.00
CA THR A 455 -22.78 20.48 42.16
C THR A 455 -22.44 21.92 41.77
N THR A 456 -21.73 22.10 40.65
CA THR A 456 -21.42 23.40 40.05
C THR A 456 -22.26 23.70 38.81
N SER A 457 -23.31 22.90 38.55
CA SER A 457 -24.18 22.99 37.35
C SER A 457 -23.38 23.08 36.04
N THR A 458 -22.25 22.37 35.97
CA THR A 458 -21.41 22.32 34.79
C THR A 458 -21.83 21.12 33.94
N ALA A 459 -22.39 21.38 32.76
CA ALA A 459 -22.88 20.32 31.88
C ALA A 459 -21.75 19.38 31.39
N PRO A 460 -22.05 18.09 31.20
CA PRO A 460 -21.15 17.15 30.55
C PRO A 460 -20.93 17.50 29.08
N ARG A 461 -19.83 17.00 28.52
CA ARG A 461 -19.48 17.14 27.10
C ARG A 461 -18.88 15.83 26.62
N TYR A 462 -19.48 15.25 25.59
CA TYR A 462 -19.04 14.00 24.96
C TYR A 462 -18.85 14.22 23.48
N PHE A 463 -17.83 13.61 22.89
CA PHE A 463 -17.41 13.94 21.53
C PHE A 463 -17.44 12.75 20.58
N ASP A 464 -18.10 12.94 19.43
CA ASP A 464 -17.91 12.16 18.21
C ASP A 464 -16.98 12.94 17.27
N VAL A 465 -15.76 12.45 17.10
CA VAL A 465 -14.68 13.16 16.40
C VAL A 465 -14.50 12.61 15.00
N THR A 466 -14.59 13.49 14.00
CA THR A 466 -14.29 13.16 12.60
C THR A 466 -13.03 13.88 12.12
N LEU A 467 -12.06 13.14 11.60
CA LEU A 467 -10.88 13.65 10.92
C LEU A 467 -11.04 13.49 9.41
N SER A 468 -11.36 14.59 8.72
CA SER A 468 -11.64 14.59 7.27
C SER A 468 -10.87 15.66 6.49
N ALA A 469 -10.37 16.70 7.17
CA ALA A 469 -9.58 17.76 6.57
C ALA A 469 -8.12 17.32 6.34
N ASN A 470 -7.43 17.97 5.39
CA ASN A 470 -6.01 17.71 5.15
C ASN A 470 -5.15 18.24 6.31
N GLY A 471 -4.20 17.45 6.77
CA GLY A 471 -3.31 17.79 7.89
C GLY A 471 -3.25 16.69 8.94
N THR A 472 -2.26 16.77 9.82
CA THR A 472 -2.00 15.80 10.87
C THR A 472 -2.37 16.36 12.24
N THR A 473 -3.33 15.72 12.90
CA THR A 473 -3.61 15.94 14.32
C THR A 473 -2.61 15.13 15.16
N ARG A 474 -1.81 15.77 16.00
CA ARG A 474 -0.85 15.10 16.88
C ARG A 474 -1.39 14.97 18.30
N LEU A 475 -1.50 13.75 18.81
CA LEU A 475 -1.91 13.48 20.19
C LEU A 475 -0.69 13.11 21.04
N THR A 476 -0.34 13.96 21.99
CA THR A 476 0.79 13.80 22.91
C THR A 476 0.40 13.46 24.35
N THR A 477 -0.91 13.53 24.66
CA THR A 477 -1.50 13.34 25.98
C THR A 477 -2.61 12.28 25.95
N ALA A 478 -3.21 12.00 27.11
CA ALA A 478 -4.40 11.18 27.18
C ALA A 478 -5.65 11.96 26.75
N ALA A 479 -6.45 11.38 25.87
CA ALA A 479 -7.76 11.88 25.48
C ALA A 479 -8.78 10.72 25.48
N THR A 480 -9.97 10.99 26.00
CA THR A 480 -11.11 10.08 25.92
C THR A 480 -12.19 10.75 25.09
N ILE A 481 -12.72 10.05 24.10
CA ILE A 481 -13.84 10.48 23.26
C ILE A 481 -14.84 9.32 23.16
N ASP A 482 -16.03 9.58 22.64
CA ASP A 482 -16.98 8.49 22.41
C ASP A 482 -16.73 7.78 21.09
N ARG A 483 -16.50 8.48 19.98
CA ARG A 483 -16.25 7.85 18.67
C ARG A 483 -15.16 8.57 17.89
N LEU A 484 -14.37 7.82 17.12
CA LEU A 484 -13.42 8.35 16.15
C LEU A 484 -13.78 7.86 14.74
N THR A 485 -13.93 8.80 13.80
CA THR A 485 -14.02 8.52 12.37
C THR A 485 -12.89 9.23 11.62
N MET A 486 -12.16 8.52 10.76
CA MET A 486 -11.21 9.11 9.81
C MET A 486 -11.70 8.89 8.39
N SER A 487 -11.96 9.96 7.65
CA SER A 487 -12.61 9.89 6.33
C SER A 487 -11.96 10.73 5.23
N GLY A 488 -10.92 11.50 5.55
CA GLY A 488 -10.17 12.32 4.58
C GLY A 488 -8.88 11.66 4.13
N VAL A 489 -8.61 11.64 2.81
CA VAL A 489 -7.38 11.03 2.27
C VAL A 489 -6.10 11.73 2.72
N GLY A 490 -6.17 13.03 2.97
CA GLY A 490 -5.07 13.83 3.54
C GLY A 490 -5.16 14.00 5.06
N ALA A 491 -6.10 13.34 5.74
CA ALA A 491 -6.25 13.41 7.19
C ALA A 491 -5.25 12.46 7.87
N GLY A 492 -4.47 13.00 8.79
CA GLY A 492 -3.50 12.28 9.60
C GLY A 492 -3.86 12.32 11.09
N LEU A 493 -3.65 11.20 11.79
CA LEU A 493 -3.61 11.17 13.25
C LEU A 493 -2.29 10.54 13.69
N ASN A 494 -1.51 11.28 14.47
CA ASN A 494 -0.26 10.79 15.05
C ASN A 494 -0.38 10.72 16.57
N ILE A 495 -0.56 9.51 17.11
CA ILE A 495 -0.54 9.22 18.54
C ILE A 495 0.91 8.91 18.91
N THR A 496 1.58 9.89 19.52
CA THR A 496 3.00 9.74 19.90
C THR A 496 3.16 8.71 21.01
N SER A 497 4.41 8.37 21.37
CA SER A 497 4.71 7.42 22.44
C SER A 497 4.14 7.79 23.82
N THR A 498 3.84 9.06 24.06
CA THR A 498 3.15 9.56 25.28
C THR A 498 1.64 9.74 25.09
N GLY A 499 1.17 9.70 23.85
CA GLY A 499 -0.23 9.83 23.47
C GLY A 499 -1.06 8.61 23.84
N ASN A 500 -2.30 8.85 24.25
CA ASN A 500 -3.21 7.79 24.66
C ASN A 500 -4.66 8.13 24.32
N LEU A 501 -5.21 7.54 23.26
CA LEU A 501 -6.60 7.76 22.87
C LEU A 501 -7.49 6.60 23.31
N LEU A 502 -8.58 6.90 24.02
CA LEU A 502 -9.68 5.98 24.27
C LEU A 502 -10.93 6.45 23.51
N SER A 503 -11.46 5.62 22.62
CA SER A 503 -12.78 5.82 22.01
C SER A 503 -13.77 4.82 22.62
N ASN A 504 -14.80 5.30 23.33
CA ASN A 504 -15.72 4.45 24.09
C ASN A 504 -16.68 3.60 23.23
N ILE A 505 -16.84 3.90 21.94
CA ILE A 505 -17.79 3.21 21.06
C ILE A 505 -17.08 2.30 20.08
N ASP A 506 -16.42 2.89 19.08
CA ASP A 506 -15.71 2.22 17.99
C ASP A 506 -14.78 3.21 17.28
N ILE A 507 -13.92 2.68 16.43
CA ILE A 507 -13.03 3.46 15.57
C ILE A 507 -13.26 3.05 14.12
N THR A 508 -13.51 4.03 13.26
CA THR A 508 -13.69 3.79 11.82
C THR A 508 -12.67 4.60 11.02
N GLN A 509 -11.72 3.93 10.38
CA GLN A 509 -10.79 4.51 9.42
C GLN A 509 -11.23 4.15 8.00
N LEU A 510 -11.96 5.06 7.35
CA LEU A 510 -12.33 4.90 5.94
C LEU A 510 -11.11 5.09 5.03
N THR A 511 -10.25 6.05 5.36
CA THR A 511 -9.01 6.39 4.65
C THR A 511 -8.11 7.26 5.53
N GLY A 512 -7.03 7.84 4.99
CA GLY A 512 -6.06 8.66 5.71
C GLY A 512 -4.96 7.83 6.38
N THR A 513 -4.10 8.47 7.17
CA THR A 513 -2.94 7.84 7.80
C THR A 513 -3.00 7.94 9.32
N LEU A 514 -2.86 6.81 10.00
CA LEU A 514 -2.82 6.71 11.45
C LEU A 514 -1.45 6.17 11.90
N ASN A 515 -0.71 6.96 12.68
CA ASN A 515 0.50 6.50 13.34
C ASN A 515 0.23 6.31 14.84
N VAL A 516 0.55 5.13 15.39
CA VAL A 516 0.33 4.78 16.80
C VAL A 516 1.63 4.29 17.41
N ASP A 517 2.35 5.20 18.07
CA ASP A 517 3.53 4.87 18.89
C ASP A 517 3.17 4.72 20.38
N GLY A 518 2.07 5.34 20.81
CA GLY A 518 1.52 5.23 22.16
C GLY A 518 0.42 4.17 22.26
N ALA A 519 -0.76 4.56 22.77
CA ALA A 519 -1.89 3.66 22.94
C ALA A 519 -3.15 4.17 22.23
N LEU A 520 -3.82 3.28 21.50
CA LEU A 520 -5.15 3.48 20.95
C LEU A 520 -6.09 2.39 21.48
N ARG A 521 -7.17 2.76 22.15
CA ARG A 521 -8.08 1.80 22.79
C ARG A 521 -9.52 2.05 22.40
N THR A 522 -10.28 0.98 22.22
CA THR A 522 -11.72 1.00 22.14
C THR A 522 -12.33 -0.31 22.65
N PRO A 523 -13.47 -0.29 23.36
CA PRO A 523 -14.20 -1.50 23.71
C PRO A 523 -15.09 -2.01 22.55
N GLY A 524 -15.20 -1.27 21.44
CA GLY A 524 -15.79 -1.76 20.19
C GLY A 524 -14.74 -2.03 19.13
N ASP A 525 -15.22 -2.27 17.91
CA ASP A 525 -14.34 -2.70 16.83
C ASP A 525 -13.56 -1.52 16.25
N PHE A 526 -12.35 -1.80 15.78
CA PHE A 526 -11.61 -0.91 14.91
C PHE A 526 -11.69 -1.45 13.48
N PHE A 527 -12.48 -0.77 12.65
CA PHE A 527 -12.58 -1.05 11.22
C PHE A 527 -11.72 -0.09 10.40
N MET A 528 -10.82 -0.64 9.58
CA MET A 528 -10.01 0.08 8.60
C MET A 528 -10.40 -0.39 7.20
N MET A 529 -11.06 0.48 6.42
CA MET A 529 -11.40 0.21 5.03
C MET A 529 -10.17 0.34 4.14
N SER A 530 -9.42 1.45 4.25
CA SER A 530 -8.24 1.77 3.46
C SER A 530 -7.33 2.75 4.20
N GLY A 531 -6.21 3.14 3.59
CA GLY A 531 -5.27 4.10 4.16
C GLY A 531 -4.03 3.44 4.76
N GLY A 532 -3.29 4.18 5.57
CA GLY A 532 -2.07 3.72 6.23
C GLY A 532 -2.23 3.58 7.74
N LEU A 533 -1.65 2.52 8.30
CA LEU A 533 -1.51 2.32 9.74
C LEU A 533 -0.06 1.97 10.07
N SER A 534 0.60 2.76 10.92
CA SER A 534 2.00 2.55 11.30
C SER A 534 2.26 2.76 12.79
N GLY A 535 3.48 2.49 13.22
CA GLY A 535 3.99 2.82 14.55
C GLY A 535 4.51 1.62 15.34
N THR A 536 4.93 1.88 16.57
CA THR A 536 5.46 0.85 17.50
C THR A 536 4.62 0.64 18.76
N GLY A 537 3.42 1.23 18.80
CA GLY A 537 2.56 1.26 19.97
C GLY A 537 1.64 0.05 20.10
N ALA A 538 0.53 0.26 20.79
CA ALA A 538 -0.49 -0.76 21.01
C ALA A 538 -1.89 -0.27 20.64
N ILE A 539 -2.61 -1.10 19.87
CA ILE A 539 -4.03 -0.99 19.64
C ILE A 539 -4.74 -2.01 20.53
N THR A 540 -5.76 -1.60 21.27
CA THR A 540 -6.61 -2.51 22.05
C THR A 540 -8.05 -2.39 21.58
N SER A 541 -8.59 -3.46 21.00
CA SER A 541 -9.95 -3.56 20.47
C SER A 541 -10.35 -5.03 20.38
N PRO A 542 -11.61 -5.44 20.64
CA PRO A 542 -12.03 -6.84 20.46
C PRO A 542 -11.69 -7.39 19.06
N PHE A 543 -11.96 -6.59 18.03
CA PHE A 543 -11.57 -6.88 16.65
C PHE A 543 -10.95 -5.65 15.98
N PHE A 544 -9.78 -5.85 15.37
CA PHE A 544 -9.23 -4.97 14.35
C PHE A 544 -9.40 -5.62 12.98
N THR A 545 -10.07 -4.93 12.06
CA THR A 545 -10.29 -5.43 10.69
C THR A 545 -9.68 -4.48 9.68
N ASN A 546 -8.67 -4.95 8.94
CA ASN A 546 -8.09 -4.27 7.80
C ASN A 546 -8.66 -4.87 6.50
N MET A 547 -9.43 -4.08 5.75
CA MET A 547 -10.03 -4.52 4.49
C MET A 547 -9.09 -4.32 3.29
N ALA A 548 -8.53 -3.11 3.11
CA ALA A 548 -7.67 -2.76 2.00
C ALA A 548 -6.60 -1.71 2.34
N GLY A 549 -6.27 -1.57 3.61
CA GLY A 549 -5.24 -0.68 4.12
C GLY A 549 -3.84 -1.30 4.13
N VAL A 550 -2.84 -0.43 4.28
CA VAL A 550 -1.42 -0.79 4.43
C VAL A 550 -1.01 -0.68 5.88
N ILE A 551 -0.43 -1.74 6.43
CA ILE A 551 0.13 -1.76 7.79
C ILE A 551 1.65 -1.81 7.71
N ALA A 552 2.33 -0.93 8.44
CA ALA A 552 3.79 -0.87 8.50
C ALA A 552 4.25 -0.71 9.96
N PRO A 553 4.61 -1.80 10.66
CA PRO A 553 5.20 -1.70 11.99
C PRO A 553 6.50 -0.88 11.97
N GLY A 554 6.78 -0.14 13.03
CA GLY A 554 8.01 0.65 13.10
C GLY A 554 8.00 1.90 12.21
N THR A 555 9.15 2.21 11.63
CA THR A 555 9.32 3.31 10.68
C THR A 555 9.82 2.76 9.34
N PRO A 556 9.79 3.53 8.23
CA PRO A 556 10.31 3.05 6.96
C PRO A 556 11.79 2.63 6.96
N THR A 557 12.57 3.00 7.98
CA THR A 557 14.02 2.73 8.05
C THR A 557 14.46 1.92 9.25
N THR A 558 13.55 1.55 10.15
CA THR A 558 13.88 0.86 11.41
C THR A 558 12.93 -0.29 11.68
N VAL A 559 13.49 -1.40 12.18
CA VAL A 559 12.68 -2.51 12.69
C VAL A 559 11.91 -2.09 13.95
N GLY A 560 10.61 -2.36 13.99
CA GLY A 560 9.71 -2.08 15.10
C GLY A 560 8.71 -3.21 15.36
N THR A 561 8.13 -3.18 16.56
CA THR A 561 7.06 -4.11 16.95
C THR A 561 5.76 -3.33 17.11
N PHE A 562 4.68 -3.80 16.49
CA PHE A 562 3.37 -3.20 16.61
C PHE A 562 2.37 -4.18 17.20
N THR A 563 1.69 -3.77 18.27
CA THR A 563 0.91 -4.69 19.11
C THR A 563 -0.59 -4.47 18.94
N PHE A 564 -1.34 -5.56 18.76
CA PHE A 564 -2.79 -5.62 18.75
C PHE A 564 -3.28 -6.47 19.92
N ASN A 565 -4.00 -5.87 20.86
CA ASN A 565 -4.65 -6.53 21.98
C ASN A 565 -6.10 -6.84 21.62
N GLY A 566 -6.29 -8.00 21.00
CA GLY A 566 -7.56 -8.51 20.49
C GLY A 566 -7.36 -9.32 19.21
N ASN A 567 -8.46 -9.62 18.51
CA ASN A 567 -8.39 -10.36 17.26
C ASN A 567 -8.07 -9.45 16.09
N VAL A 568 -7.29 -9.95 15.12
CA VAL A 568 -6.88 -9.23 13.92
C VAL A 568 -7.37 -9.97 12.68
N ILE A 569 -8.01 -9.24 11.77
CA ILE A 569 -8.45 -9.72 10.46
C ILE A 569 -7.77 -8.87 9.39
N LEU A 570 -6.90 -9.48 8.58
CA LEU A 570 -6.24 -8.86 7.44
C LEU A 570 -6.83 -9.47 6.17
N ALA A 571 -7.71 -8.74 5.49
CA ALA A 571 -8.37 -9.22 4.29
C ALA A 571 -7.44 -9.25 3.07
N SER A 572 -7.87 -9.92 2.00
CA SER A 572 -7.07 -10.08 0.77
C SER A 572 -6.76 -8.78 0.02
N GLY A 573 -7.49 -7.69 0.31
CA GLY A 573 -7.21 -6.37 -0.26
C GLY A 573 -6.10 -5.60 0.47
N GLY A 574 -5.69 -6.05 1.66
CA GLY A 574 -4.70 -5.36 2.49
C GLY A 574 -3.25 -5.68 2.14
N ALA A 575 -2.33 -4.85 2.63
CA ALA A 575 -0.89 -5.08 2.55
C ALA A 575 -0.21 -4.92 3.91
N LEU A 576 0.80 -5.76 4.17
CA LEU A 576 1.69 -5.67 5.33
C LEU A 576 3.12 -5.42 4.83
N LEU A 577 3.73 -4.32 5.27
CA LEU A 577 5.11 -3.96 4.95
C LEU A 577 5.99 -4.33 6.14
N ILE A 578 7.01 -5.15 5.91
CA ILE A 578 7.91 -5.67 6.94
C ILE A 578 9.35 -5.31 6.57
N ASN A 579 10.00 -4.50 7.40
CA ASN A 579 11.44 -4.27 7.31
C ASN A 579 12.21 -5.45 7.91
N LEU A 580 13.28 -5.85 7.23
CA LEU A 580 14.22 -6.91 7.62
C LEU A 580 15.52 -6.27 8.10
N GLY A 581 15.96 -6.69 9.28
CA GLY A 581 17.29 -6.45 9.83
C GLY A 581 18.20 -7.68 9.67
N PRO A 582 19.30 -7.77 10.45
CA PRO A 582 20.13 -8.95 10.51
C PRO A 582 19.29 -10.22 10.74
N ASN A 583 19.72 -11.36 10.20
CA ASN A 583 18.97 -12.63 10.23
C ASN A 583 18.33 -12.90 11.61
N GLY A 584 17.03 -13.21 11.61
CA GLY A 584 16.21 -13.37 12.81
C GLY A 584 15.54 -12.08 13.32
N THR A 585 15.91 -10.90 12.81
CA THR A 585 15.36 -9.60 13.21
C THR A 585 14.52 -8.98 12.10
N SER A 586 13.23 -8.73 12.35
CA SER A 586 12.33 -8.06 11.40
C SER A 586 11.31 -7.23 12.15
N ASP A 587 10.59 -6.37 11.41
CA ASP A 587 9.31 -5.83 11.88
C ASP A 587 8.43 -6.97 12.36
N ARG A 588 7.66 -6.69 13.41
CA ARG A 588 6.82 -7.70 14.04
C ARG A 588 5.44 -7.17 14.40
N VAL A 589 4.42 -7.84 13.88
CA VAL A 589 3.04 -7.70 14.35
C VAL A 589 2.80 -8.70 15.49
N VAL A 590 2.50 -8.19 16.67
CA VAL A 590 2.17 -9.01 17.85
C VAL A 590 0.67 -8.93 18.10
N VAL A 591 -0.01 -10.07 18.02
CA VAL A 591 -1.45 -10.18 18.23
C VAL A 591 -1.70 -10.97 19.53
N ASN A 592 -2.27 -10.32 20.53
CA ASN A 592 -2.71 -10.95 21.78
C ASN A 592 -4.16 -11.45 21.64
N GLY A 593 -4.39 -12.25 20.59
CA GLY A 593 -5.67 -12.80 20.16
C GLY A 593 -5.47 -13.69 18.92
N GLN A 594 -6.52 -13.98 18.16
CA GLN A 594 -6.42 -14.71 16.90
C GLN A 594 -6.04 -13.77 15.75
N ALA A 595 -5.17 -14.23 14.83
CA ALA A 595 -4.89 -13.54 13.57
C ALA A 595 -5.46 -14.34 12.38
N ASN A 596 -6.41 -13.75 11.65
CA ASN A 596 -6.83 -14.21 10.34
C ASN A 596 -6.09 -13.37 9.28
N VAL A 597 -5.20 -14.00 8.52
CA VAL A 597 -4.29 -13.31 7.61
C VAL A 597 -4.60 -13.60 6.14
N GLY A 598 -4.45 -12.55 5.35
CA GLY A 598 -4.64 -12.54 3.91
C GLY A 598 -3.93 -11.33 3.31
N GLY A 599 -3.99 -11.22 1.99
CA GLY A 599 -3.44 -10.08 1.26
C GLY A 599 -1.94 -10.23 0.97
N LEU A 600 -1.29 -9.09 0.68
CA LEU A 600 0.12 -9.04 0.31
C LEU A 600 0.99 -8.80 1.56
N VAL A 601 2.09 -9.54 1.70
CA VAL A 601 3.21 -9.17 2.56
C VAL A 601 4.41 -8.81 1.67
N SER A 602 5.02 -7.66 1.95
CA SER A 602 6.20 -7.18 1.25
C SER A 602 7.34 -6.97 2.24
N PHE A 603 8.56 -7.30 1.80
CA PHE A 603 9.75 -7.22 2.64
C PHE A 603 10.72 -6.18 2.08
N SER A 604 11.10 -5.22 2.93
CA SER A 604 12.14 -4.23 2.69
C SER A 604 13.30 -4.49 3.64
N THR A 605 14.47 -3.90 3.43
CA THR A 605 15.63 -4.08 4.31
C THR A 605 16.07 -2.75 4.90
N VAL A 606 16.41 -2.75 6.19
CA VAL A 606 16.98 -1.57 6.85
C VAL A 606 18.42 -1.33 6.38
N ALA A 607 18.90 -0.09 6.54
CA ALA A 607 20.26 0.28 6.14
C ALA A 607 21.32 -0.64 6.79
N GLY A 608 22.32 -1.05 6.01
CA GLY A 608 23.39 -1.96 6.46
C GLY A 608 23.01 -3.44 6.54
N THR A 609 21.77 -3.80 6.17
CA THR A 609 21.31 -5.19 6.08
C THR A 609 21.13 -5.59 4.62
N THR A 610 21.59 -6.79 4.27
CA THR A 610 21.33 -7.43 2.97
C THR A 610 20.73 -8.80 3.23
N PRO A 611 19.52 -9.10 2.73
CA PRO A 611 18.88 -10.39 2.94
C PRO A 611 19.66 -11.45 2.16
N ARG A 612 19.83 -12.63 2.76
CA ARG A 612 20.60 -13.74 2.17
C ARG A 612 19.73 -14.98 2.02
N PHE A 613 20.11 -15.82 1.07
CA PHE A 613 19.56 -17.17 0.97
C PHE A 613 19.69 -17.91 2.32
N GLY A 614 18.59 -18.48 2.79
CA GLY A 614 18.51 -19.21 4.06
C GLY A 614 18.17 -18.33 5.27
N ASP A 615 18.15 -17.01 5.16
CA ASP A 615 17.71 -16.14 6.25
C ASP A 615 16.24 -16.40 6.60
N SER A 616 15.92 -16.28 7.89
CA SER A 616 14.58 -16.56 8.40
C SER A 616 14.14 -15.54 9.44
N TYR A 617 12.88 -15.15 9.39
CA TYR A 617 12.33 -14.09 10.23
C TYR A 617 10.93 -14.45 10.73
N THR A 618 10.61 -14.06 11.97
CA THR A 618 9.24 -14.16 12.50
C THR A 618 8.62 -12.76 12.52
N PHE A 619 7.74 -12.48 11.56
CA PHE A 619 7.17 -11.15 11.38
C PHE A 619 5.75 -11.02 11.94
N LEU A 620 5.10 -12.13 12.30
CA LEU A 620 3.79 -12.11 12.97
C LEU A 620 3.70 -13.20 14.03
N THR A 621 3.17 -12.86 15.20
CA THR A 621 2.79 -13.83 16.23
C THR A 621 1.40 -13.57 16.76
N ALA A 622 0.63 -14.63 17.01
CA ALA A 622 -0.74 -14.56 17.52
C ALA A 622 -0.97 -15.59 18.63
N THR A 623 -1.31 -15.14 19.85
CA THR A 623 -1.52 -16.03 21.01
C THR A 623 -2.75 -16.93 20.87
N GLY A 624 -3.79 -16.46 20.16
CA GLY A 624 -5.00 -17.21 19.81
C GLY A 624 -4.89 -17.99 18.48
N GLY A 625 -3.72 -17.97 17.85
CA GLY A 625 -3.39 -18.72 16.64
C GLY A 625 -3.51 -17.95 15.33
N VAL A 626 -2.91 -18.49 14.27
CA VAL A 626 -2.89 -17.90 12.92
C VAL A 626 -3.71 -18.77 11.96
N THR A 627 -4.59 -18.15 11.17
CA THR A 627 -5.40 -18.79 10.13
C THR A 627 -5.31 -17.99 8.82
N GLY A 628 -5.50 -18.63 7.67
CA GLY A 628 -5.30 -18.00 6.36
C GLY A 628 -3.83 -17.93 5.94
N THR A 629 -3.54 -17.26 4.82
CA THR A 629 -2.20 -17.16 4.25
C THR A 629 -1.98 -15.83 3.53
N PHE A 630 -0.84 -15.20 3.75
CA PHE A 630 -0.32 -14.11 2.92
C PHE A 630 0.17 -14.59 1.56
N SER A 631 0.06 -13.69 0.58
CA SER A 631 0.81 -13.72 -0.68
C SER A 631 2.09 -12.91 -0.48
N ALA A 632 3.23 -13.32 -0.99
CA ALA A 632 4.49 -12.59 -0.83
C ALA A 632 5.07 -12.14 -2.17
N ALA A 633 5.59 -10.90 -2.24
CA ALA A 633 6.29 -10.40 -3.42
C ALA A 633 7.78 -10.81 -3.40
N PRO A 634 8.41 -11.10 -4.56
CA PRO A 634 9.86 -11.30 -4.65
C PRO A 634 10.66 -10.10 -4.14
N ILE A 635 11.80 -10.35 -3.48
CA ILE A 635 12.72 -9.30 -3.03
C ILE A 635 13.58 -8.81 -4.21
N SER A 636 14.00 -9.74 -5.08
CA SER A 636 14.80 -9.46 -6.27
C SER A 636 14.49 -10.50 -7.36
N ALA A 637 15.27 -10.50 -8.45
CA ALA A 637 15.18 -11.52 -9.49
C ALA A 637 15.53 -12.93 -8.96
N ILE A 638 16.35 -13.01 -7.90
CA ILE A 638 16.83 -14.27 -7.33
C ILE A 638 16.12 -14.58 -6.00
N LEU A 639 16.11 -13.65 -5.06
CA LEU A 639 15.60 -13.88 -3.70
C LEU A 639 14.07 -13.84 -3.65
N ARG A 640 13.48 -14.97 -3.23
CA ARG A 640 12.03 -15.15 -3.08
C ARG A 640 11.68 -15.47 -1.62
N PRO A 641 10.82 -14.66 -0.98
CA PRO A 641 10.32 -14.95 0.35
C PRO A 641 9.27 -16.07 0.28
N THR A 642 9.44 -17.11 1.09
CA THR A 642 8.44 -18.15 1.29
C THR A 642 7.90 -18.04 2.72
N VAL A 643 6.60 -17.79 2.84
CA VAL A 643 5.95 -17.66 4.16
C VAL A 643 5.52 -19.05 4.65
N THR A 644 5.94 -19.39 5.86
CA THR A 644 5.58 -20.61 6.57
C THR A 644 4.85 -20.27 7.86
N TYR A 645 3.99 -21.18 8.32
CA TYR A 645 3.11 -20.94 9.46
C TYR A 645 3.30 -22.02 10.52
N THR A 646 3.37 -21.60 11.78
CA THR A 646 3.09 -22.47 12.92
C THR A 646 1.65 -22.22 13.39
N SER A 647 1.20 -22.93 14.42
CA SER A 647 -0.12 -22.65 15.01
C SER A 647 -0.26 -21.22 15.53
N THR A 648 0.84 -20.53 15.86
CA THR A 648 0.84 -19.21 16.54
C THR A 648 1.76 -18.17 15.88
N SER A 649 2.38 -18.46 14.73
CA SER A 649 3.28 -17.51 14.07
C SER A 649 3.29 -17.64 12.56
N ALA A 650 3.53 -16.52 11.88
CA ALA A 650 3.94 -16.51 10.47
C ALA A 650 5.43 -16.14 10.40
N ARG A 651 6.17 -16.92 9.62
CA ARG A 651 7.60 -16.78 9.41
C ARG A 651 7.89 -16.66 7.93
N VAL A 652 8.92 -15.92 7.56
CA VAL A 652 9.42 -15.91 6.19
C VAL A 652 10.80 -16.55 6.16
N GLN A 653 11.01 -17.42 5.19
CA GLN A 653 12.33 -17.93 4.82
C GLN A 653 12.69 -17.36 3.44
N ILE A 654 13.90 -16.82 3.31
CA ILE A 654 14.40 -16.31 2.04
C ILE A 654 14.99 -17.48 1.25
N LEU A 655 14.32 -17.84 0.16
CA LEU A 655 14.81 -18.82 -0.81
C LEU A 655 15.44 -18.10 -2.00
N ALA A 656 16.18 -18.85 -2.81
CA ALA A 656 16.77 -18.35 -4.05
C ALA A 656 16.20 -19.11 -5.25
N SER A 657 15.91 -18.37 -6.31
CA SER A 657 15.64 -18.89 -7.64
C SER A 657 16.94 -19.26 -8.34
N LEU A 658 16.83 -19.95 -9.47
CA LEU A 658 17.98 -20.27 -10.30
C LEU A 658 18.45 -19.03 -11.08
N TYR A 659 19.76 -18.84 -11.16
CA TYR A 659 20.37 -17.86 -12.06
C TYR A 659 20.07 -18.20 -13.53
N ALA A 660 19.97 -19.49 -13.86
CA ALA A 660 19.65 -19.94 -15.22
C ALA A 660 18.29 -19.45 -15.73
N ASP A 661 17.35 -19.13 -14.83
CA ASP A 661 16.03 -18.59 -15.18
C ASP A 661 16.10 -17.12 -15.63
N VAL A 662 17.17 -16.39 -15.26
CA VAL A 662 17.30 -14.95 -15.50
C VAL A 662 18.52 -14.57 -16.33
N ALA A 663 19.50 -15.46 -16.49
CA ALA A 663 20.75 -15.17 -17.20
C ALA A 663 21.09 -16.28 -18.22
N ASN A 664 20.45 -16.21 -19.39
CA ASN A 664 20.64 -17.14 -20.50
C ASN A 664 20.75 -16.45 -21.87
N GLY A 665 21.01 -15.13 -21.88
CA GLY A 665 21.10 -14.32 -23.10
C GLY A 665 22.37 -14.54 -23.91
N SER A 666 23.41 -15.13 -23.32
CA SER A 666 24.66 -15.53 -23.98
C SER A 666 25.16 -16.88 -23.46
N PRO A 667 25.99 -17.62 -24.22
CA PRO A 667 26.66 -18.83 -23.74
C PRO A 667 27.45 -18.60 -22.45
N VAL A 668 28.11 -17.44 -22.31
CA VAL A 668 28.86 -17.05 -21.12
C VAL A 668 27.93 -16.88 -19.91
N GLN A 669 26.81 -16.16 -20.06
CA GLN A 669 25.81 -16.05 -19.00
C GLN A 669 25.30 -17.42 -18.57
N ALA A 670 24.95 -18.28 -19.53
CA ALA A 670 24.44 -19.62 -19.24
C ALA A 670 25.47 -20.51 -18.52
N ALA A 671 26.76 -20.38 -18.84
CA ALA A 671 27.84 -21.07 -18.17
C ALA A 671 27.99 -20.62 -16.72
N PHE A 672 28.09 -19.31 -16.46
CA PHE A 672 28.19 -18.79 -15.10
C PHE A 672 26.92 -19.00 -14.28
N ALA A 673 25.74 -18.91 -14.90
CA ALA A 673 24.47 -19.23 -14.24
C ALA A 673 24.44 -20.68 -13.74
N ARG A 674 24.89 -21.64 -14.57
CA ARG A 674 25.06 -23.04 -14.13
C ARG A 674 26.07 -23.17 -12.98
N LEU A 675 27.21 -22.48 -13.06
CA LEU A 675 28.19 -22.47 -11.97
C LEU A 675 27.60 -21.94 -10.66
N LEU A 676 26.85 -20.84 -10.71
CA LEU A 676 26.18 -20.27 -9.53
C LEU A 676 25.08 -21.21 -9.00
N ASP A 677 24.31 -21.84 -9.88
CA ASP A 677 23.23 -22.73 -9.44
C ASP A 677 23.78 -24.02 -8.82
N GLN A 678 24.81 -24.64 -9.41
CA GLN A 678 25.41 -25.87 -8.88
C GLN A 678 26.18 -25.64 -7.58
N ASN A 679 26.85 -24.48 -7.45
CA ASN A 679 27.62 -24.14 -6.27
C ASN A 679 26.78 -23.56 -5.12
N ARG A 680 25.46 -23.42 -5.29
CA ARG A 680 24.56 -22.90 -4.25
C ARG A 680 24.61 -23.75 -2.96
N GLY A 681 24.85 -25.06 -3.07
CA GLY A 681 24.98 -25.97 -1.93
C GLY A 681 26.17 -25.67 -1.02
N VAL A 682 27.19 -24.96 -1.52
CA VAL A 682 28.38 -24.51 -0.78
C VAL A 682 28.41 -22.98 -0.63
N TYR A 683 27.23 -22.36 -0.48
CA TYR A 683 27.02 -20.91 -0.39
C TYR A 683 28.05 -20.17 0.50
N SER A 684 28.42 -20.74 1.65
CA SER A 684 29.36 -20.13 2.60
C SER A 684 30.74 -19.83 2.01
N GLN A 685 31.16 -20.57 0.98
CA GLN A 685 32.44 -20.36 0.29
C GLN A 685 32.39 -19.20 -0.70
N PHE A 686 31.21 -18.87 -1.21
CA PHE A 686 30.99 -17.87 -2.27
C PHE A 686 30.10 -16.72 -1.81
N THR A 687 30.08 -16.42 -0.51
CA THR A 687 29.23 -15.36 0.07
C THR A 687 29.48 -13.98 -0.54
N ASP A 688 30.74 -13.68 -0.89
CA ASP A 688 31.12 -12.42 -1.51
C ASP A 688 30.66 -12.30 -2.97
N ILE A 689 30.29 -13.42 -3.60
CA ILE A 689 29.68 -13.45 -4.94
C ILE A 689 28.17 -13.38 -4.82
N TYR A 690 27.56 -14.30 -4.07
CA TYR A 690 26.11 -14.40 -3.95
C TYR A 690 25.51 -13.18 -3.26
N GLY A 691 26.13 -12.64 -2.21
CA GLY A 691 25.58 -11.54 -1.43
C GLY A 691 25.22 -10.32 -2.30
N PRO A 692 26.17 -9.78 -3.08
CA PRO A 692 25.89 -8.66 -3.99
C PRO A 692 25.00 -9.03 -5.18
N LEU A 693 25.14 -10.22 -5.78
CA LEU A 693 24.34 -10.61 -6.97
C LEU A 693 22.88 -10.96 -6.64
N ASP A 694 22.64 -11.66 -5.53
CA ASP A 694 21.32 -12.19 -5.21
C ASP A 694 20.28 -11.08 -5.06
N VAL A 695 20.67 -9.85 -4.72
CA VAL A 695 19.77 -8.69 -4.57
C VAL A 695 19.60 -7.85 -5.83
N GLN A 696 20.27 -8.20 -6.94
CA GLN A 696 20.27 -7.42 -8.17
C GLN A 696 19.02 -7.65 -9.05
N SER A 697 18.84 -6.74 -10.01
CA SER A 697 17.90 -6.94 -11.11
C SER A 697 18.42 -7.98 -12.12
N ALA A 698 17.52 -8.60 -12.89
CA ALA A 698 17.91 -9.56 -13.92
C ALA A 698 18.89 -8.95 -14.95
N ALA A 699 18.66 -7.70 -15.38
CA ALA A 699 19.55 -7.02 -16.33
C ALA A 699 20.95 -6.77 -15.74
N SER A 700 21.03 -6.38 -14.47
CA SER A 700 22.30 -6.20 -13.76
C SER A 700 23.07 -7.52 -13.61
N ILE A 701 22.37 -8.62 -13.32
CA ILE A 701 22.95 -9.97 -13.27
C ILE A 701 23.51 -10.34 -14.64
N GLN A 702 22.71 -10.25 -15.71
CA GLN A 702 23.12 -10.56 -17.08
C GLN A 702 24.41 -9.83 -17.48
N ALA A 703 24.44 -8.50 -17.29
CA ALA A 703 25.62 -7.69 -17.59
C ALA A 703 26.85 -8.07 -16.75
N THR A 704 26.65 -8.41 -15.46
CA THR A 704 27.73 -8.84 -14.58
C THR A 704 28.32 -10.17 -15.05
N LEU A 705 27.48 -11.15 -15.38
CA LEU A 705 27.97 -12.46 -15.83
C LEU A 705 28.69 -12.40 -17.19
N ASP A 706 28.22 -11.57 -18.12
CA ASP A 706 28.96 -11.35 -19.38
C ASP A 706 30.34 -10.72 -19.14
N SER A 707 30.45 -9.80 -18.18
CA SER A 707 31.73 -9.15 -17.84
C SER A 707 32.76 -10.12 -17.26
N TRP A 708 32.34 -11.29 -16.78
CA TRP A 708 33.22 -12.31 -16.24
C TRP A 708 33.81 -13.24 -17.30
N ALA A 709 33.48 -13.06 -18.59
CA ALA A 709 33.99 -13.87 -19.68
C ALA A 709 35.53 -14.05 -19.57
N PRO A 710 36.05 -15.29 -19.49
CA PRO A 710 37.49 -15.58 -19.43
C PRO A 710 38.16 -15.42 -20.82
N ARG A 711 38.19 -14.19 -21.34
CA ARG A 711 38.66 -13.89 -22.71
C ARG A 711 40.17 -14.11 -22.87
N THR A 712 40.93 -14.02 -21.79
CA THR A 712 42.38 -14.30 -21.75
C THR A 712 42.74 -15.70 -22.29
N GLU A 713 41.87 -16.70 -22.11
CA GLU A 713 42.13 -18.05 -22.64
C GLU A 713 42.14 -18.12 -24.17
N THR A 714 41.38 -17.24 -24.83
CA THR A 714 41.39 -17.13 -26.30
C THR A 714 42.64 -16.42 -26.77
N LEU A 715 42.95 -15.24 -26.20
CA LEU A 715 44.17 -14.48 -26.49
C LEU A 715 45.44 -15.34 -26.31
N LYS A 716 45.53 -16.09 -25.21
CA LYS A 716 46.62 -17.02 -24.92
C LYS A 716 46.80 -18.08 -26.02
N THR A 717 45.71 -18.56 -26.61
CA THR A 717 45.75 -19.52 -27.74
C THR A 717 46.35 -18.86 -28.97
N SER A 718 45.88 -17.65 -29.31
CA SER A 718 46.35 -16.88 -30.48
C SER A 718 47.84 -16.53 -30.37
N MET A 719 48.31 -16.15 -29.17
CA MET A 719 49.73 -15.89 -28.90
C MET A 719 50.58 -17.16 -29.05
N GLY A 720 50.10 -18.31 -28.54
CA GLY A 720 50.81 -19.59 -28.66
C GLY A 720 50.95 -20.05 -30.12
N VAL A 721 49.87 -19.97 -30.90
CA VAL A 721 49.88 -20.26 -32.33
C VAL A 721 50.85 -19.33 -33.06
N SER A 722 50.80 -18.02 -32.78
CA SER A 722 51.68 -17.03 -33.40
C SER A 722 53.16 -17.25 -33.06
N ALA A 723 53.47 -17.62 -31.83
CA ALA A 723 54.82 -17.94 -31.41
C ALA A 723 55.36 -19.19 -32.14
N MET A 724 54.55 -20.24 -32.28
CA MET A 724 54.91 -21.43 -33.07
C MET A 724 55.06 -21.13 -34.57
N ASP A 725 54.18 -20.29 -35.13
CA ASP A 725 54.22 -19.86 -36.53
C ASP A 725 55.46 -19.03 -36.84
N SER A 726 55.86 -18.16 -35.90
CA SER A 726 57.09 -17.39 -35.98
C SER A 726 58.33 -18.30 -36.03
N VAL A 727 58.41 -19.28 -35.13
CA VAL A 727 59.50 -20.27 -35.10
C VAL A 727 59.56 -21.04 -36.42
N ALA A 728 58.43 -21.57 -36.85
CA ALA A 728 58.35 -22.34 -38.10
C ALA A 728 58.78 -21.51 -39.32
N SER A 729 58.31 -20.27 -39.42
CA SER A 729 58.61 -19.39 -40.55
C SER A 729 60.08 -18.96 -40.55
N PHE A 730 60.66 -18.64 -39.38
CA PHE A 730 62.07 -18.31 -39.25
C PHE A 730 62.98 -19.46 -39.72
N TYR A 731 62.75 -20.69 -39.24
CA TYR A 731 63.56 -21.84 -39.63
C TYR A 731 63.28 -22.30 -41.08
N ARG A 732 62.07 -22.10 -41.60
CA ARG A 732 61.76 -22.35 -43.02
C ARG A 732 62.56 -21.46 -43.96
N GLU A 733 62.72 -20.17 -43.61
CA GLU A 733 63.60 -19.28 -44.37
C GLU A 733 65.04 -19.80 -44.40
N ARG A 734 65.55 -20.33 -43.28
CA ARG A 734 66.88 -20.98 -43.22
C ARG A 734 66.97 -22.25 -44.07
N LEU A 735 65.90 -23.05 -44.14
CA LEU A 735 65.81 -24.23 -44.99
C LEU A 735 65.87 -23.92 -46.50
N THR A 736 65.70 -22.67 -46.93
CA THR A 736 65.92 -22.28 -48.33
C THR A 736 67.39 -22.09 -48.69
N GLY A 737 68.28 -21.95 -47.70
CA GLY A 737 69.73 -21.81 -47.91
C GLY A 737 70.39 -23.09 -48.44
N SER A 738 71.45 -22.93 -49.24
CA SER A 738 72.21 -24.06 -49.78
C SER A 738 73.32 -24.50 -48.84
N ALA A 739 73.64 -25.80 -48.83
CA ALA A 739 74.81 -26.33 -48.14
C ALA A 739 76.13 -25.80 -48.74
N SER A 740 76.11 -25.31 -49.99
CA SER A 740 77.23 -24.60 -50.62
C SER A 740 77.46 -23.19 -50.09
N ASP A 741 76.53 -22.64 -49.32
CA ASP A 741 76.59 -21.27 -48.79
C ASP A 741 77.25 -21.21 -47.39
N MET A 742 77.86 -22.32 -46.95
CA MET A 742 78.67 -22.35 -45.73
C MET A 742 80.05 -21.74 -46.02
N ASP A 743 80.45 -20.77 -45.21
CA ASP A 743 81.66 -19.97 -45.41
C ASP A 743 82.41 -19.67 -44.10
N GLY A 744 82.06 -20.35 -43.00
CA GLY A 744 82.64 -20.11 -41.68
C GLY A 744 82.15 -18.84 -40.99
N SER A 745 81.08 -18.20 -41.48
CA SER A 745 80.60 -16.93 -40.92
C SER A 745 79.66 -17.08 -39.72
N LEU A 746 79.66 -16.08 -38.83
CA LEU A 746 78.61 -15.85 -37.83
C LEU A 746 77.72 -14.67 -38.27
N GLN A 747 76.43 -14.92 -38.48
CA GLN A 747 75.45 -13.93 -38.91
C GLN A 747 74.68 -13.35 -37.72
N VAL A 748 74.74 -12.03 -37.51
CA VAL A 748 73.93 -11.33 -36.53
C VAL A 748 72.81 -10.59 -37.27
N ILE A 749 71.56 -11.02 -37.15
CA ILE A 749 70.37 -10.56 -37.86
C ILE A 749 69.48 -9.74 -36.91
N GLY A 750 69.05 -8.54 -37.30
CA GLY A 750 68.37 -7.57 -36.43
C GLY A 750 69.28 -6.94 -35.36
N ARG A 751 68.70 -6.59 -34.20
CA ARG A 751 69.39 -6.00 -33.02
C ARG A 751 69.34 -6.93 -31.79
N PRO A 752 69.87 -8.16 -31.86
CA PRO A 752 69.66 -9.15 -30.82
C PRO A 752 70.26 -8.74 -29.46
N LEU A 753 71.31 -7.90 -29.42
CA LEU A 753 71.87 -7.39 -28.17
C LEU A 753 71.00 -6.33 -27.50
N ASP A 754 70.30 -5.50 -28.28
CA ASP A 754 69.37 -4.52 -27.73
C ASP A 754 68.08 -5.20 -27.24
N TYR A 755 67.56 -6.16 -28.03
CA TYR A 755 66.45 -7.01 -27.57
C TYR A 755 66.85 -7.89 -26.39
N ALA A 756 68.09 -8.38 -26.30
CA ALA A 756 68.59 -9.10 -25.13
C ALA A 756 68.78 -8.19 -23.90
N SER A 757 69.17 -6.92 -24.09
CA SER A 757 69.22 -5.94 -23.00
C SER A 757 67.81 -5.60 -22.48
N VAL A 758 66.84 -5.55 -23.38
CA VAL A 758 65.43 -5.40 -23.07
C VAL A 758 64.86 -6.66 -22.41
N ALA A 759 65.24 -7.87 -22.84
CA ALA A 759 64.85 -9.12 -22.20
C ALA A 759 65.44 -9.26 -20.78
N LEU A 760 66.58 -8.61 -20.52
CA LEU A 760 67.18 -8.50 -19.18
C LEU A 760 66.50 -7.43 -18.31
N ASP A 761 65.97 -6.36 -18.91
CA ASP A 761 65.19 -5.30 -18.24
C ASP A 761 63.70 -5.69 -18.06
N SER A 762 63.13 -6.51 -18.94
CA SER A 762 61.73 -6.98 -18.91
C SER A 762 61.47 -8.00 -17.81
N LEU A 763 62.53 -8.52 -17.16
CA LEU A 763 62.45 -9.18 -15.85
C LEU A 763 61.86 -8.24 -14.76
N ASP A 764 61.71 -6.93 -15.02
CA ASP A 764 61.07 -5.92 -14.16
C ASP A 764 59.79 -5.29 -14.79
N GLY A 765 59.23 -5.87 -15.87
CA GLY A 765 57.86 -5.60 -16.33
C GLY A 765 57.60 -4.35 -17.19
N GLY A 766 58.55 -3.90 -18.02
CA GLY A 766 58.38 -2.74 -18.90
C GLY A 766 57.92 -3.05 -20.34
N THR A 767 57.01 -2.23 -20.90
CA THR A 767 56.62 -2.26 -22.32
C THR A 767 57.73 -1.75 -23.24
N VAL A 768 58.00 -2.48 -24.33
CA VAL A 768 59.07 -2.17 -25.28
C VAL A 768 58.50 -1.44 -26.49
N SER A 769 58.98 -0.24 -26.80
CA SER A 769 58.68 0.39 -28.09
C SER A 769 59.36 -0.36 -29.24
N PRO A 770 58.75 -0.43 -30.45
CA PRO A 770 59.36 -1.10 -31.59
C PRO A 770 60.75 -0.52 -31.86
N ILE A 771 61.78 -1.31 -31.58
CA ILE A 771 63.15 -0.94 -31.85
C ILE A 771 63.31 -1.05 -33.37
N GLY A 772 63.45 0.11 -34.04
CA GLY A 772 63.59 0.19 -35.49
C GLY A 772 64.72 -0.69 -36.04
N ALA A 773 64.63 -0.99 -37.34
CA ALA A 773 65.59 -1.80 -38.09
C ALA A 773 67.04 -1.40 -37.76
N GLY A 774 67.84 -2.34 -37.24
CA GLY A 774 69.21 -2.08 -36.84
C GLY A 774 70.26 -2.83 -37.63
N GLU A 775 71.51 -2.51 -37.28
CA GLU A 775 72.71 -2.91 -37.99
C GLU A 775 73.05 -4.37 -37.68
N SER A 776 72.75 -5.23 -38.65
CA SER A 776 73.21 -6.61 -38.66
C SER A 776 74.68 -6.67 -39.08
N SER A 777 75.40 -7.70 -38.64
CA SER A 777 76.83 -7.86 -38.90
C SER A 777 77.16 -9.31 -39.20
N VAL A 778 78.16 -9.53 -40.04
CA VAL A 778 78.68 -10.87 -40.32
C VAL A 778 80.13 -10.91 -39.91
N ILE A 779 80.47 -11.82 -39.01
CA ILE A 779 81.84 -12.07 -38.58
C ILE A 779 82.36 -13.21 -39.46
N ALA A 780 83.16 -12.88 -40.47
CA ALA A 780 83.80 -13.85 -41.33
C ALA A 780 84.84 -14.68 -40.54
N ASP A 781 85.07 -15.93 -40.97
CA ASP A 781 86.05 -16.86 -40.39
C ASP A 781 85.88 -17.12 -38.87
N ALA A 782 84.68 -16.91 -38.34
CA ALA A 782 84.35 -17.15 -36.93
C ALA A 782 84.22 -18.65 -36.60
N LEU A 783 83.94 -19.47 -37.62
CA LEU A 783 83.65 -20.90 -37.54
C LEU A 783 84.37 -21.66 -38.67
N PRO A 784 84.47 -23.00 -38.61
CA PRO A 784 84.98 -23.82 -39.71
C PRO A 784 84.26 -23.55 -41.04
N GLU A 785 84.97 -23.66 -42.17
CA GLU A 785 84.42 -23.35 -43.53
C GLU A 785 83.16 -24.15 -43.89
N ASN A 786 82.95 -25.32 -43.29
CA ASN A 786 81.74 -26.14 -43.47
C ASN A 786 80.61 -25.81 -42.49
N MET A 787 80.70 -24.70 -41.76
CA MET A 787 79.74 -24.28 -40.75
C MET A 787 79.32 -22.82 -40.93
N ARG A 788 78.17 -22.48 -40.37
CA ARG A 788 77.64 -21.12 -40.26
C ARG A 788 76.91 -20.95 -38.94
N GLY A 789 77.16 -19.85 -38.24
CA GLY A 789 76.45 -19.50 -37.02
C GLY A 789 75.44 -18.40 -37.31
N PHE A 790 74.39 -18.29 -36.51
CA PHE A 790 73.51 -17.13 -36.53
C PHE A 790 73.02 -16.73 -35.14
N VAL A 791 72.72 -15.45 -34.97
CA VAL A 791 71.95 -14.85 -33.89
C VAL A 791 70.97 -13.88 -34.55
N ALA A 792 69.69 -13.99 -34.29
CA ALA A 792 68.63 -13.24 -34.94
C ALA A 792 67.67 -12.65 -33.91
N ALA A 793 67.12 -11.48 -34.20
CA ALA A 793 65.96 -10.94 -33.49
C ALA A 793 65.00 -10.25 -34.47
N GLY A 794 63.71 -10.27 -34.16
CA GLY A 794 62.68 -9.62 -34.97
C GLY A 794 61.44 -9.25 -34.17
N TYR A 795 60.62 -8.37 -34.74
CA TYR A 795 59.36 -7.91 -34.16
C TYR A 795 58.18 -8.72 -34.71
N LEU A 796 57.22 -9.00 -33.84
CA LEU A 796 55.97 -9.70 -34.13
C LEU A 796 54.81 -8.78 -33.79
N ASP A 797 53.85 -8.71 -34.70
CA ASP A 797 52.60 -7.98 -34.55
C ASP A 797 51.48 -8.91 -35.01
N GLY A 798 50.41 -9.01 -34.24
CA GLY A 798 49.32 -9.92 -34.56
C GLY A 798 47.99 -9.56 -33.92
N THR A 799 46.93 -10.02 -34.58
CA THR A 799 45.57 -9.93 -34.09
C THR A 799 44.95 -11.33 -34.05
N GLY A 800 44.00 -11.55 -33.14
CA GLY A 800 43.30 -12.81 -32.97
C GLY A 800 41.80 -12.62 -32.84
N ALA A 801 41.04 -13.65 -33.24
CA ALA A 801 39.61 -13.67 -33.05
C ALA A 801 39.25 -13.61 -31.55
N PRO A 802 38.28 -12.76 -31.14
CA PRO A 802 37.86 -12.68 -29.76
C PRO A 802 37.09 -13.94 -29.35
N MET A 803 37.00 -14.18 -28.04
CA MET A 803 36.24 -15.29 -27.46
C MET A 803 34.81 -15.37 -28.01
N GLN A 804 34.43 -16.52 -28.57
CA GLN A 804 33.08 -16.73 -29.10
C GLN A 804 32.02 -16.78 -27.99
N GLY A 805 30.86 -16.18 -28.26
CA GLY A 805 29.72 -16.19 -27.33
C GLY A 805 29.84 -15.25 -26.13
N ALA A 806 30.94 -14.49 -26.02
CA ALA A 806 31.10 -13.44 -25.02
C ALA A 806 30.50 -12.12 -25.51
N LEU A 807 29.86 -11.36 -24.60
CA LEU A 807 29.34 -10.03 -24.87
C LEU A 807 30.16 -8.95 -24.15
N PRO A 808 30.36 -7.75 -24.75
CA PRO A 808 30.06 -7.40 -26.14
C PRO A 808 30.81 -8.29 -27.15
N ALA A 809 30.16 -8.58 -28.27
CA ALA A 809 30.73 -9.37 -29.36
C ALA A 809 31.52 -8.47 -30.32
N GLY A 810 32.46 -9.08 -31.06
CA GLY A 810 33.30 -8.39 -32.05
C GLY A 810 34.59 -7.81 -31.45
N GLY A 811 35.30 -7.00 -32.24
CA GLY A 811 36.67 -6.55 -31.95
C GLY A 811 37.71 -7.65 -32.26
N GLU A 812 38.98 -7.32 -32.11
CA GLU A 812 40.11 -8.25 -32.29
C GLU A 812 40.98 -8.20 -31.03
N ASP A 813 41.43 -9.35 -30.58
CA ASP A 813 42.44 -9.43 -29.51
C ASP A 813 43.80 -9.05 -30.15
N GLU A 814 44.52 -8.11 -29.54
CA GLU A 814 45.77 -7.57 -30.10
C GLU A 814 46.96 -8.06 -29.28
N PHE A 815 48.05 -8.46 -29.94
CA PHE A 815 49.30 -8.84 -29.28
C PHE A 815 50.50 -8.47 -30.14
N ASP A 816 51.58 -8.10 -29.48
CA ASP A 816 52.83 -7.78 -30.12
C ASP A 816 54.03 -8.14 -29.25
N GLY A 817 55.22 -8.17 -29.85
CA GLY A 817 56.43 -8.50 -29.12
C GLY A 817 57.61 -8.82 -30.03
N TYR A 818 58.51 -9.67 -29.57
CA TYR A 818 59.75 -9.96 -30.26
C TYR A 818 60.17 -11.42 -30.13
N PHE A 819 61.03 -11.86 -31.04
CA PHE A 819 61.73 -13.13 -30.92
C PHE A 819 63.24 -12.93 -30.96
N ILE A 820 63.98 -13.81 -30.30
CA ILE A 820 65.43 -13.94 -30.37
C ILE A 820 65.76 -15.40 -30.68
N ALA A 821 66.56 -15.66 -31.70
CA ALA A 821 66.99 -17.00 -32.08
C ALA A 821 68.52 -17.05 -32.25
N ALA A 822 69.16 -18.15 -31.87
CA ALA A 822 70.58 -18.36 -32.14
C ALA A 822 70.82 -19.82 -32.52
N GLY A 823 71.78 -20.09 -33.39
CA GLY A 823 72.05 -21.45 -33.80
C GLY A 823 73.28 -21.60 -34.68
N VAL A 824 73.49 -22.85 -35.09
CA VAL A 824 74.62 -23.28 -35.89
C VAL A 824 74.17 -24.29 -36.94
N GLU A 825 74.69 -24.12 -38.14
CA GLU A 825 74.43 -24.94 -39.32
C GLU A 825 75.76 -25.56 -39.77
N THR A 826 75.71 -26.77 -40.29
CA THR A 826 76.87 -27.46 -40.87
C THR A 826 76.50 -28.17 -42.17
N ALA A 827 77.37 -28.05 -43.17
CA ALA A 827 77.31 -28.86 -44.38
C ALA A 827 77.87 -30.26 -44.10
N LEU A 828 77.02 -31.28 -44.19
CA LEU A 828 77.41 -32.68 -44.15
C LEU A 828 77.95 -33.15 -45.52
N SER A 829 77.48 -32.51 -46.58
CA SER A 829 77.95 -32.64 -47.95
C SER A 829 77.69 -31.31 -48.67
N PRO A 830 78.19 -31.10 -49.91
CA PRO A 830 77.83 -29.93 -50.72
C PRO A 830 76.32 -29.75 -50.99
N ARG A 831 75.49 -30.73 -50.58
CA ARG A 831 74.06 -30.84 -50.87
C ARG A 831 73.20 -31.14 -49.65
N THR A 832 73.80 -31.26 -48.47
CA THR A 832 73.07 -31.58 -47.25
C THR A 832 73.52 -30.67 -46.13
N MET A 833 72.59 -29.92 -45.56
CA MET A 833 72.82 -29.06 -44.41
C MET A 833 72.00 -29.57 -43.21
N LEU A 834 72.63 -29.57 -42.04
CA LEU A 834 72.00 -29.83 -40.75
C LEU A 834 72.21 -28.61 -39.86
N GLY A 835 71.14 -28.14 -39.23
CA GLY A 835 71.16 -27.01 -38.31
C GLY A 835 70.52 -27.34 -36.98
N PHE A 836 71.01 -26.68 -35.94
CA PHE A 836 70.42 -26.66 -34.61
C PHE A 836 70.34 -25.22 -34.12
N GLY A 837 69.22 -24.85 -33.48
CA GLY A 837 69.06 -23.53 -32.89
C GLY A 837 68.19 -23.54 -31.64
N LEU A 838 68.34 -22.48 -30.84
CA LEU A 838 67.50 -22.13 -29.71
C LEU A 838 66.77 -20.84 -30.06
N SER A 839 65.50 -20.72 -29.70
CA SER A 839 64.75 -19.48 -29.87
C SER A 839 63.82 -19.20 -28.69
N MET A 840 63.73 -17.93 -28.33
CA MET A 840 62.78 -17.36 -27.40
C MET A 840 61.84 -16.43 -28.17
N THR A 841 60.54 -16.52 -27.92
CA THR A 841 59.54 -15.53 -28.37
C THR A 841 58.84 -14.97 -27.16
N ASP A 842 58.67 -13.66 -27.08
CA ASP A 842 58.01 -12.93 -26.00
C ASP A 842 56.91 -12.08 -26.62
N LEU A 843 55.67 -12.26 -26.16
CA LEU A 843 54.49 -11.58 -26.64
C LEU A 843 53.70 -11.04 -25.44
N SER A 844 53.17 -9.83 -25.59
CA SER A 844 52.20 -9.24 -24.66
C SER A 844 50.95 -8.85 -25.44
N GLY A 845 49.78 -9.06 -24.86
CA GLY A 845 48.51 -8.79 -25.54
C GLY A 845 47.37 -8.36 -24.64
N SER A 846 46.32 -7.84 -25.26
CA SER A 846 45.09 -7.42 -24.60
C SER A 846 43.84 -7.87 -25.36
N THR A 847 42.78 -8.15 -24.61
CA THR A 847 41.53 -8.67 -25.19
C THR A 847 40.64 -7.54 -25.72
N ALA A 848 39.91 -7.81 -26.79
CA ALA A 848 38.87 -6.93 -27.28
C ALA A 848 37.76 -6.73 -26.24
N ASN A 849 37.29 -5.48 -26.10
CA ASN A 849 36.10 -5.11 -25.34
C ASN A 849 36.13 -5.43 -23.82
N ALA A 850 37.27 -5.84 -23.27
CA ALA A 850 37.44 -6.09 -21.85
C ALA A 850 38.87 -5.76 -21.40
N PRO A 851 39.06 -5.22 -20.18
CA PRO A 851 40.39 -4.92 -19.64
C PRO A 851 41.05 -6.19 -19.11
N GLN A 852 41.44 -7.09 -20.03
CA GLN A 852 42.17 -8.32 -19.73
C GLN A 852 43.44 -8.38 -20.57
N THR A 853 44.51 -8.89 -19.98
CA THR A 853 45.84 -8.96 -20.60
C THR A 853 46.44 -10.36 -20.44
N ALA A 854 47.30 -10.73 -21.37
CA ALA A 854 48.09 -11.94 -21.30
C ALA A 854 49.51 -11.67 -21.79
N ASP A 855 50.48 -12.29 -21.13
CA ASP A 855 51.89 -12.31 -21.49
C ASP A 855 52.28 -13.77 -21.78
N GLY A 856 53.05 -14.00 -22.84
CA GLY A 856 53.38 -15.33 -23.34
C GLY A 856 54.82 -15.43 -23.81
N GLN A 857 55.57 -16.39 -23.25
CA GLN A 857 56.98 -16.62 -23.56
C GLN A 857 57.20 -18.06 -24.06
N LEU A 858 57.64 -18.22 -25.30
CA LEU A 858 57.96 -19.52 -25.89
C LEU A 858 59.47 -19.73 -25.95
N PHE A 859 60.00 -20.71 -25.21
CA PHE A 859 61.40 -21.11 -25.30
C PHE A 859 61.53 -22.50 -25.94
N VAL A 860 62.17 -22.60 -27.10
CA VAL A 860 62.27 -23.85 -27.87
C VAL A 860 63.67 -24.12 -28.41
N GLY A 861 63.99 -25.41 -28.55
CA GLY A 861 65.11 -25.91 -29.34
C GLY A 861 64.61 -26.54 -30.64
N THR A 862 65.28 -26.21 -31.76
CA THR A 862 64.90 -26.65 -33.10
C THR A 862 66.06 -27.33 -33.80
N ALA A 863 65.84 -28.52 -34.34
CA ALA A 863 66.74 -29.20 -35.26
C ALA A 863 66.12 -29.21 -36.66
N TYR A 864 66.90 -28.88 -37.69
CA TYR A 864 66.41 -28.79 -39.07
C TYR A 864 67.44 -29.28 -40.09
N MET A 865 66.96 -29.79 -41.22
CA MET A 865 67.81 -30.31 -42.28
C MET A 865 67.26 -29.96 -43.67
N ASN A 866 68.18 -29.73 -44.61
CA ASN A 866 67.86 -29.52 -46.02
C ASN A 866 68.75 -30.43 -46.89
N HIS A 867 68.18 -31.04 -47.92
CA HIS A 867 68.89 -31.86 -48.90
C HIS A 867 68.46 -31.52 -50.33
N GLU A 868 69.45 -31.26 -51.21
CA GLU A 868 69.25 -30.95 -52.63
C GLU A 868 69.83 -32.06 -53.52
N ALA A 869 69.00 -32.71 -54.33
CA ALA A 869 69.39 -33.76 -55.25
C ALA A 869 69.98 -33.22 -56.58
N ASP A 870 70.69 -34.08 -57.31
CA ASP A 870 71.32 -33.76 -58.61
C ASP A 870 70.37 -33.16 -59.65
N ASP A 871 69.11 -33.58 -59.62
CA ASP A 871 68.05 -33.27 -60.57
C ASP A 871 67.17 -32.09 -60.13
N GLY A 872 67.53 -31.41 -59.03
CA GLY A 872 66.85 -30.21 -58.54
C GLY A 872 65.74 -30.46 -57.52
N TRP A 873 65.50 -31.71 -57.10
CA TRP A 873 64.58 -32.00 -56.00
C TRP A 873 65.16 -31.57 -54.65
N LEU A 874 64.31 -30.97 -53.82
CA LEU A 874 64.61 -30.54 -52.46
C LEU A 874 63.77 -31.35 -51.47
N ALA A 875 64.40 -31.84 -50.41
CA ALA A 875 63.73 -32.39 -49.25
C ALA A 875 64.22 -31.67 -47.99
N ASN A 876 63.28 -31.12 -47.22
CA ASN A 876 63.61 -30.40 -46.00
C ASN A 876 62.72 -30.83 -44.84
N GLY A 877 63.21 -30.64 -43.62
CA GLY A 877 62.43 -30.92 -42.44
C GLY A 877 62.97 -30.25 -41.20
N MET A 878 62.10 -30.03 -40.22
CA MET A 878 62.44 -29.48 -38.91
C MET A 878 61.63 -30.15 -37.80
N PHE A 879 62.18 -30.13 -36.60
CA PHE A 879 61.53 -30.56 -35.37
C PHE A 879 61.90 -29.59 -34.24
N THR A 880 60.90 -29.16 -33.50
CA THR A 880 60.98 -28.16 -32.44
C THR A 880 60.34 -28.71 -31.16
N ILE A 881 60.97 -28.47 -30.01
CA ILE A 881 60.43 -28.83 -28.69
C ILE A 881 60.82 -27.77 -27.66
N GLY A 882 59.91 -27.46 -26.74
CA GLY A 882 60.13 -26.48 -25.68
C GLY A 882 58.93 -26.29 -24.76
N GLU A 883 58.87 -25.12 -24.14
CA GLU A 883 57.87 -24.71 -23.15
C GLU A 883 57.34 -23.31 -23.49
N PHE A 884 56.03 -23.11 -23.30
CA PHE A 884 55.31 -21.87 -23.50
C PHE A 884 54.73 -21.43 -22.15
N ASP A 885 55.40 -20.48 -21.52
CA ASP A 885 54.98 -19.89 -20.24
C ASP A 885 53.99 -18.76 -20.50
N THR A 886 52.91 -18.71 -19.74
CA THR A 886 51.88 -17.70 -19.89
C THR A 886 51.39 -17.16 -18.56
N ASP A 887 51.31 -15.85 -18.45
CA ASP A 887 50.71 -15.13 -17.34
C ASP A 887 49.48 -14.38 -17.85
N THR A 888 48.35 -14.46 -17.14
CA THR A 888 47.15 -13.72 -17.51
C THR A 888 46.63 -12.87 -16.36
N THR A 889 46.00 -11.74 -16.68
CA THR A 889 45.32 -10.89 -15.70
C THR A 889 43.98 -10.43 -16.26
N ARG A 890 42.90 -10.63 -15.50
CA ARG A 890 41.59 -10.03 -15.78
C ARG A 890 41.00 -9.39 -14.54
N VAL A 891 40.33 -8.24 -14.71
CA VAL A 891 39.63 -7.55 -13.62
C VAL A 891 38.13 -7.70 -13.80
N VAL A 892 37.46 -8.21 -12.77
CA VAL A 892 36.01 -8.43 -12.76
C VAL A 892 35.35 -7.83 -11.54
N ALA A 893 34.09 -7.42 -11.69
CA ALA A 893 33.32 -6.83 -10.60
C ALA A 893 32.16 -7.72 -10.16
N VAL A 894 31.85 -7.69 -8.87
CA VAL A 894 30.69 -8.31 -8.25
C VAL A 894 30.02 -7.24 -7.37
N GLY A 895 29.02 -6.55 -7.93
CA GLY A 895 28.44 -5.38 -7.26
C GLY A 895 29.52 -4.31 -6.99
N PRO A 896 29.75 -3.88 -5.73
CA PRO A 896 30.77 -2.89 -5.41
C PRO A 896 32.20 -3.47 -5.32
N ASN A 897 32.35 -4.80 -5.32
CA ASN A 897 33.64 -5.45 -5.15
C ASN A 897 34.32 -5.66 -6.50
N SER A 898 35.63 -5.41 -6.56
CA SER A 898 36.47 -5.66 -7.74
C SER A 898 37.51 -6.72 -7.40
N TYR A 899 37.69 -7.69 -8.29
CA TYR A 899 38.64 -8.79 -8.16
C TYR A 899 39.62 -8.77 -9.32
N THR A 900 40.91 -8.80 -9.03
CA THR A 900 41.97 -9.00 -10.02
C THR A 900 42.35 -10.47 -10.01
N LEU A 901 41.98 -11.16 -11.09
CA LEU A 901 42.17 -12.59 -11.27
C LEU A 901 43.41 -12.84 -12.12
N LYS A 902 44.30 -13.73 -11.67
CA LYS A 902 45.57 -14.01 -12.33
C LYS A 902 45.85 -15.50 -12.48
N THR A 903 46.40 -15.90 -13.61
CA THR A 903 47.02 -17.22 -13.82
C THR A 903 48.50 -17.08 -14.16
N SER A 904 49.25 -18.14 -13.88
CA SER A 904 50.64 -18.32 -14.28
C SER A 904 50.85 -19.82 -14.52
N GLU A 905 51.27 -20.21 -15.72
CA GLU A 905 51.40 -21.62 -16.12
C GLU A 905 52.45 -21.83 -17.19
N GLY A 906 53.02 -23.04 -17.26
CA GLY A 906 53.97 -23.48 -18.29
C GLY A 906 53.39 -24.63 -19.09
N ALA A 907 53.29 -24.47 -20.41
CA ALA A 907 52.70 -25.42 -21.34
C ALA A 907 53.77 -26.08 -22.21
N ARG A 908 53.73 -27.41 -22.37
CA ARG A 908 54.70 -28.08 -23.25
C ARG A 908 54.36 -27.79 -24.72
N ALA A 909 55.36 -27.37 -25.47
CA ALA A 909 55.21 -26.92 -26.84
C ALA A 909 56.08 -27.77 -27.79
N MET A 910 55.52 -28.30 -28.87
CA MET A 910 56.26 -29.08 -29.86
C MET A 910 55.75 -28.86 -31.28
N GLY A 911 56.61 -29.05 -32.27
CA GLY A 911 56.21 -28.95 -33.66
C GLY A 911 57.19 -29.62 -34.61
N GLY A 912 56.74 -29.87 -35.82
CA GLY A 912 57.59 -30.37 -36.91
C GLY A 912 57.00 -30.03 -38.27
N GLU A 913 57.87 -29.82 -39.24
CA GLU A 913 57.48 -29.61 -40.63
C GLU A 913 58.35 -30.47 -41.53
N PHE A 914 57.75 -31.06 -42.56
CA PHE A 914 58.45 -31.79 -43.60
C PHE A 914 57.98 -31.28 -44.96
N GLY A 915 58.92 -30.95 -45.85
CA GLY A 915 58.62 -30.41 -47.16
C GLY A 915 59.39 -31.07 -48.30
N ILE A 916 58.77 -31.07 -49.46
CA ILE A 916 59.37 -31.47 -50.73
C ILE A 916 59.18 -30.34 -51.75
N GLY A 917 60.22 -30.04 -52.53
CA GLY A 917 60.18 -29.01 -53.55
C GLY A 917 61.00 -29.38 -54.77
N PHE A 918 60.86 -28.60 -55.83
CA PHE A 918 61.68 -28.74 -57.04
C PHE A 918 62.23 -27.38 -57.43
N ARG A 919 63.55 -27.19 -57.31
CA ARG A 919 64.22 -25.94 -57.65
C ARG A 919 64.57 -25.92 -59.12
N SER A 920 63.89 -25.06 -59.87
CA SER A 920 64.22 -24.77 -61.26
C SER A 920 65.03 -23.47 -61.33
N VAL A 921 66.27 -23.54 -61.83
CA VAL A 921 67.18 -22.40 -61.94
C VAL A 921 67.23 -21.92 -63.40
N GLY A 922 66.78 -20.68 -63.65
CA GLY A 922 66.91 -20.00 -64.95
C GLY A 922 68.12 -19.05 -64.99
N GLU A 923 68.21 -18.20 -66.03
CA GLU A 923 69.33 -17.24 -66.15
C GLU A 923 69.26 -16.07 -65.17
N GLN A 924 68.06 -15.65 -64.77
CA GLN A 924 67.85 -14.46 -63.93
C GLN A 924 67.06 -14.73 -62.64
N VAL A 925 66.34 -15.87 -62.57
CA VAL A 925 65.40 -16.19 -61.49
C VAL A 925 65.45 -17.70 -61.23
N SER A 926 65.39 -18.10 -59.96
CA SER A 926 65.08 -19.46 -59.54
C SER A 926 63.63 -19.53 -59.04
N VAL A 927 62.91 -20.56 -59.46
CA VAL A 927 61.52 -20.83 -59.04
C VAL A 927 61.48 -22.19 -58.36
N THR A 928 60.91 -22.24 -57.17
CA THR A 928 60.82 -23.43 -56.33
C THR A 928 59.37 -23.67 -55.93
N PRO A 929 58.56 -24.36 -56.76
CA PRO A 929 57.31 -24.94 -56.28
C PRO A 929 57.60 -26.01 -55.22
N GLY A 930 56.74 -26.11 -54.21
CA GLY A 930 56.86 -27.11 -53.17
C GLY A 930 55.58 -27.33 -52.38
N ALA A 931 55.58 -28.41 -51.62
CA ALA A 931 54.54 -28.72 -50.65
C ALA A 931 55.17 -29.15 -49.33
N SER A 932 54.58 -28.73 -48.21
CA SER A 932 54.98 -29.18 -46.86
C SER A 932 53.78 -29.58 -46.01
N LEU A 933 54.04 -30.44 -45.04
CA LEU A 933 53.12 -30.84 -43.98
C LEU A 933 53.71 -30.40 -42.65
N ARG A 934 52.94 -29.65 -41.87
CA ARG A 934 53.30 -29.15 -40.55
C ARG A 934 52.37 -29.73 -39.51
N ALA A 935 52.91 -30.07 -38.35
CA ALA A 935 52.13 -30.42 -37.17
C ALA A 935 52.73 -29.73 -35.95
N SER A 936 51.90 -29.13 -35.10
CA SER A 936 52.31 -28.51 -33.85
C SER A 936 51.30 -28.76 -32.74
N GLU A 937 51.78 -28.86 -31.51
CA GLU A 937 50.96 -29.06 -30.32
C GLU A 937 51.46 -28.17 -29.17
N ILE A 938 50.54 -27.48 -28.50
CA ILE A 938 50.76 -26.82 -27.20
C ILE A 938 49.83 -27.47 -26.18
N ASN A 939 50.40 -28.08 -25.15
CA ASN A 939 49.67 -28.76 -24.09
C ASN A 939 49.58 -27.88 -22.85
N TYR A 940 48.46 -27.18 -22.69
CA TYR A 940 48.23 -26.20 -21.63
C TYR A 940 47.98 -26.83 -20.25
N GLY A 941 47.25 -27.94 -20.17
CA GLY A 941 46.93 -28.59 -18.89
C GLY A 941 46.00 -27.77 -17.98
N PRO A 942 45.75 -28.25 -16.75
CA PRO A 942 44.86 -27.57 -15.81
C PRO A 942 45.54 -26.38 -15.11
N THR A 943 44.83 -25.25 -15.02
CA THR A 943 45.34 -24.00 -14.42
C THR A 943 44.29 -23.38 -13.51
N THR A 944 44.72 -22.70 -12.44
CA THR A 944 43.81 -22.13 -11.43
C THR A 944 44.08 -20.65 -11.25
N GLU A 945 43.02 -19.84 -11.33
CA GLU A 945 43.10 -18.41 -11.03
C GLU A 945 43.31 -18.13 -9.55
N THR A 946 44.08 -17.09 -9.27
CA THR A 946 44.25 -16.49 -7.95
C THR A 946 43.58 -15.11 -7.91
N GLY A 947 43.14 -14.64 -6.74
CA GLY A 947 42.49 -13.32 -6.59
C GLY A 947 41.15 -13.32 -5.84
N GLY A 948 40.53 -14.50 -5.66
CA GLY A 948 39.27 -14.68 -4.94
C GLY A 948 38.03 -14.36 -5.79
N GLY A 949 36.85 -14.22 -5.17
CA GLY A 949 35.61 -13.93 -5.89
C GLY A 949 35.29 -15.00 -6.96
N PRO A 950 34.91 -14.62 -8.20
CA PRO A 950 34.53 -15.56 -9.26
C PRO A 950 35.77 -16.13 -10.01
N ALA A 951 36.84 -16.42 -9.28
CA ALA A 951 38.02 -17.10 -9.80
C ALA A 951 37.65 -18.49 -10.33
N LEU A 952 38.27 -18.88 -11.44
CA LEU A 952 38.03 -20.12 -12.16
C LEU A 952 39.22 -21.08 -12.07
N HIS A 953 38.90 -22.36 -12.02
CA HIS A 953 39.79 -23.46 -12.33
C HIS A 953 39.49 -23.90 -13.77
N TYR A 954 40.50 -23.90 -14.63
CA TYR A 954 40.42 -24.23 -16.04
C TYR A 954 40.94 -25.64 -16.29
N GLU A 955 40.20 -26.39 -17.11
CA GLU A 955 40.61 -27.65 -17.71
C GLU A 955 40.75 -27.43 -19.23
N ARG A 956 42.01 -27.35 -19.69
CA ARG A 956 42.36 -27.02 -21.07
C ARG A 956 42.95 -28.23 -21.79
N ASP A 957 42.31 -28.61 -22.90
CA ASP A 957 42.86 -29.58 -23.84
C ASP A 957 44.07 -29.02 -24.60
N SER A 958 44.86 -29.91 -25.22
CA SER A 958 45.98 -29.47 -26.05
C SER A 958 45.52 -28.82 -27.36
N ALA A 959 46.17 -27.71 -27.71
CA ALA A 959 45.98 -27.05 -29.00
C ALA A 959 46.87 -27.74 -30.04
N THR A 960 46.27 -28.63 -30.84
CA THR A 960 46.96 -29.39 -31.89
C THR A 960 46.57 -28.88 -33.28
N SER A 961 47.54 -28.40 -34.05
CA SER A 961 47.37 -28.02 -35.45
C SER A 961 48.09 -28.99 -36.38
N VAL A 962 47.43 -29.37 -37.48
CA VAL A 962 48.05 -30.12 -38.59
C VAL A 962 47.70 -29.42 -39.89
N GLU A 963 48.68 -29.03 -40.68
CA GLU A 963 48.48 -28.17 -41.84
C GLU A 963 49.25 -28.67 -43.05
N SER A 964 48.63 -28.60 -44.22
CA SER A 964 49.34 -28.71 -45.50
C SER A 964 49.56 -27.34 -46.11
N ARG A 965 50.69 -27.19 -46.77
CA ARG A 965 51.11 -25.97 -47.45
C ARG A 965 51.47 -26.32 -48.88
N ILE A 966 50.93 -25.60 -49.85
CA ILE A 966 51.31 -25.72 -51.26
C ILE A 966 51.65 -24.33 -51.75
N GLY A 967 52.88 -24.14 -52.22
CA GLY A 967 53.36 -22.81 -52.55
C GLY A 967 54.48 -22.79 -53.57
N VAL A 968 54.88 -21.57 -53.90
CA VAL A 968 56.00 -21.28 -54.77
C VAL A 968 56.89 -20.23 -54.11
N ALA A 969 58.18 -20.48 -54.11
CA ALA A 969 59.20 -19.49 -53.78
C ALA A 969 59.92 -19.06 -55.05
N VAL A 970 60.15 -17.76 -55.21
CA VAL A 970 60.84 -17.15 -56.34
C VAL A 970 61.99 -16.34 -55.78
N SER A 971 63.18 -16.47 -56.36
CA SER A 971 64.36 -15.69 -55.95
C SER A 971 65.14 -15.22 -57.17
N GLY A 972 65.56 -13.97 -57.18
CA GLY A 972 66.41 -13.39 -58.21
C GLY A 972 67.85 -13.89 -58.09
N LEU A 973 68.49 -14.14 -59.22
CA LEU A 973 69.88 -14.66 -59.29
C LEU A 973 70.92 -13.56 -59.54
N SER A 974 70.51 -12.29 -59.49
CA SER A 974 71.43 -11.17 -59.72
C SER A 974 72.51 -11.11 -58.63
N PRO A 975 73.77 -10.81 -59.01
CA PRO A 975 74.87 -10.71 -58.06
C PRO A 975 74.83 -9.42 -57.22
N THR A 976 73.99 -8.43 -57.57
CA THR A 976 73.90 -7.13 -56.87
C THR A 976 72.58 -6.89 -56.15
N MET A 977 71.48 -7.48 -56.62
CA MET A 977 70.17 -7.38 -55.96
C MET A 977 69.34 -8.63 -56.25
N ARG A 978 68.97 -9.35 -55.20
CA ARG A 978 68.17 -10.58 -55.21
C ARG A 978 66.83 -10.31 -54.52
N PRO A 979 65.80 -9.84 -55.25
CA PRO A 979 64.45 -9.89 -54.73
C PRO A 979 64.03 -11.36 -54.57
N TYR A 980 63.39 -11.69 -53.48
CA TYR A 980 62.76 -12.99 -53.27
C TYR A 980 61.33 -12.82 -52.77
N GLY A 981 60.49 -13.80 -53.06
CA GLY A 981 59.12 -13.83 -52.59
C GLY A 981 58.61 -15.25 -52.51
N SER A 982 57.71 -15.49 -51.57
CA SER A 982 57.01 -16.75 -51.41
C SER A 982 55.51 -16.49 -51.33
N ALA A 983 54.75 -17.40 -51.91
CA ALA A 983 53.31 -17.44 -51.74
C ALA A 983 52.91 -18.91 -51.52
N ALA A 984 52.19 -19.18 -50.44
CA ALA A 984 51.67 -20.50 -50.13
C ALA A 984 50.18 -20.42 -49.77
N TRP A 985 49.40 -21.37 -50.30
CA TRP A 985 48.08 -21.67 -49.76
C TRP A 985 48.24 -22.69 -48.65
N VAL A 986 47.59 -22.46 -47.52
CA VAL A 986 47.64 -23.32 -46.34
C VAL A 986 46.25 -23.86 -46.05
N HIS A 987 46.19 -25.15 -45.71
CA HIS A 987 44.98 -25.82 -45.30
C HIS A 987 45.18 -26.59 -43.99
N GLY A 988 44.43 -26.22 -42.97
CA GLY A 988 44.39 -26.89 -41.67
C GLY A 988 43.49 -28.14 -41.68
N PHE A 989 43.93 -29.19 -41.03
CA PHE A 989 43.25 -30.48 -40.85
C PHE A 989 42.96 -30.76 -39.38
N GLY A 990 41.83 -31.42 -39.14
CA GLY A 990 41.34 -31.68 -37.79
C GLY A 990 40.46 -30.55 -37.28
N ASP A 991 39.84 -30.77 -36.13
CA ASP A 991 39.21 -29.71 -35.35
C ASP A 991 40.14 -29.47 -34.16
N THR A 992 40.68 -28.26 -34.00
CA THR A 992 41.36 -27.89 -32.75
C THR A 992 40.35 -27.84 -31.61
N ALA A 993 40.86 -27.87 -30.37
CA ALA A 993 40.02 -27.62 -29.20
C ALA A 993 39.35 -26.24 -29.34
N SER A 994 38.04 -26.22 -29.56
CA SER A 994 37.23 -24.99 -29.71
C SER A 994 36.55 -24.57 -28.41
N THR A 995 36.76 -25.34 -27.35
CA THR A 995 36.16 -25.12 -26.04
C THR A 995 37.10 -25.54 -24.92
N PHE A 996 36.83 -25.08 -23.70
CA PHE A 996 37.50 -25.54 -22.49
C PHE A 996 36.50 -25.66 -21.33
N GLY A 997 36.84 -26.51 -20.36
CA GLY A 997 36.07 -26.66 -19.13
C GLY A 997 36.52 -25.65 -18.09
N ALA A 998 35.59 -25.15 -17.28
CA ALA A 998 35.93 -24.43 -16.06
C ALA A 998 34.94 -24.64 -14.92
N ASN A 999 35.41 -24.51 -13.69
CA ASN A 999 34.59 -24.41 -12.47
C ASN A 999 35.07 -23.25 -11.60
N PHE A 1000 34.29 -22.82 -10.62
CA PHE A 1000 34.83 -21.90 -9.61
C PHE A 1000 35.95 -22.58 -8.81
N VAL A 1001 36.95 -21.80 -8.38
CA VAL A 1001 37.98 -22.30 -7.47
C VAL A 1001 37.33 -22.73 -6.15
N GLY A 1002 37.46 -24.01 -5.81
CA GLY A 1002 36.76 -24.62 -4.66
C GLY A 1002 35.30 -25.02 -4.92
N GLY A 1003 34.83 -24.89 -6.16
CA GLY A 1003 33.49 -25.27 -6.57
C GLY A 1003 33.24 -26.78 -6.57
N VAL A 1004 31.96 -27.14 -6.64
CA VAL A 1004 31.46 -28.52 -6.69
C VAL A 1004 30.81 -28.80 -8.05
N GLY A 1005 30.65 -30.07 -8.39
CA GLY A 1005 30.00 -30.50 -9.64
C GLY A 1005 30.95 -30.52 -10.84
N PRO A 1006 30.42 -30.81 -12.04
CA PRO A 1006 31.20 -30.84 -13.27
C PRO A 1006 31.58 -29.43 -13.74
N ASP A 1007 32.60 -29.38 -14.59
CA ASP A 1007 32.99 -28.16 -15.28
C ASP A 1007 31.91 -27.71 -16.27
N VAL A 1008 31.78 -26.40 -16.44
CA VAL A 1008 30.97 -25.81 -17.53
C VAL A 1008 31.88 -25.48 -18.70
N VAL A 1009 31.31 -25.57 -19.90
CA VAL A 1009 32.05 -25.36 -21.14
C VAL A 1009 32.00 -23.90 -21.55
N PHE A 1010 33.16 -23.34 -21.85
CA PHE A 1010 33.35 -22.03 -22.49
C PHE A 1010 33.94 -22.23 -23.89
N SER A 1011 33.57 -21.36 -24.84
CA SER A 1011 34.10 -21.38 -26.20
C SER A 1011 35.40 -20.58 -26.31
N LEU A 1012 36.29 -21.00 -27.20
CA LEU A 1012 37.46 -20.24 -27.63
C LEU A 1012 37.12 -19.47 -28.92
N GLY A 1013 38.12 -18.86 -29.54
CA GLY A 1013 38.01 -18.21 -30.85
C GLY A 1013 37.64 -19.20 -31.96
N SER A 1014 37.15 -18.68 -33.09
CA SER A 1014 37.03 -19.46 -34.33
C SER A 1014 38.40 -19.87 -34.84
N GLU A 1015 38.43 -20.98 -35.60
CA GLU A 1015 39.60 -21.43 -36.34
C GLU A 1015 39.32 -21.36 -37.84
N ASP A 1016 40.27 -20.85 -38.62
CA ASP A 1016 40.19 -20.85 -40.08
C ASP A 1016 40.87 -22.06 -40.68
N ARG A 1017 40.26 -22.62 -41.71
CA ARG A 1017 40.80 -23.80 -42.38
C ARG A 1017 41.62 -23.49 -43.61
N ASN A 1018 41.56 -22.27 -44.13
CA ASN A 1018 42.23 -21.91 -45.38
C ASN A 1018 42.72 -20.48 -45.32
N TRP A 1019 44.01 -20.26 -45.54
CA TRP A 1019 44.57 -18.93 -45.67
C TRP A 1019 45.72 -18.93 -46.69
N ALA A 1020 46.20 -17.73 -47.03
CA ALA A 1020 47.42 -17.55 -47.79
C ALA A 1020 48.53 -16.99 -46.91
N GLU A 1021 49.75 -17.50 -47.08
CA GLU A 1021 50.95 -16.91 -46.52
C GLU A 1021 51.76 -16.26 -47.63
N LEU A 1022 52.14 -15.00 -47.42
CA LEU A 1022 52.92 -14.21 -48.35
C LEU A 1022 54.20 -13.74 -47.67
N GLY A 1023 55.33 -14.05 -48.29
CA GLY A 1023 56.64 -13.54 -47.90
C GLY A 1023 57.22 -12.71 -49.04
N VAL A 1024 57.78 -11.56 -48.72
CA VAL A 1024 58.56 -10.76 -49.69
C VAL A 1024 59.84 -10.30 -49.02
N GLY A 1025 60.93 -10.33 -49.79
CA GLY A 1025 62.20 -9.82 -49.33
C GLY A 1025 63.05 -9.29 -50.48
N LEU A 1026 64.02 -8.45 -50.11
CA LEU A 1026 65.01 -7.92 -51.01
C LEU A 1026 66.37 -8.04 -50.36
N GLU A 1027 67.29 -8.70 -51.05
CA GLU A 1027 68.69 -8.80 -50.66
C GLU A 1027 69.55 -7.99 -51.65
N ALA A 1028 70.12 -6.87 -51.24
CA ALA A 1028 71.15 -6.13 -51.98
C ALA A 1028 72.54 -6.65 -51.59
N LEU A 1029 73.41 -6.84 -52.57
CA LEU A 1029 74.73 -7.46 -52.44
C LEU A 1029 75.80 -6.59 -53.09
N HIS A 1030 76.91 -6.41 -52.39
CA HIS A 1030 78.15 -5.79 -52.85
C HIS A 1030 79.33 -6.53 -52.21
N ASP A 1031 80.52 -6.45 -52.81
CA ASP A 1031 81.74 -7.11 -52.33
C ASP A 1031 82.02 -6.93 -50.82
N ASN A 1032 81.62 -5.77 -50.27
CA ASN A 1032 81.91 -5.39 -48.89
C ASN A 1032 80.64 -5.17 -48.04
N TRP A 1033 79.44 -5.29 -48.61
CA TRP A 1033 78.21 -5.16 -47.83
C TRP A 1033 77.02 -5.92 -48.43
N ARG A 1034 76.12 -6.40 -47.58
CA ARG A 1034 74.85 -7.05 -47.93
C ARG A 1034 73.72 -6.42 -47.13
N PHE A 1035 72.55 -6.21 -47.72
CA PHE A 1035 71.38 -5.66 -47.04
C PHE A 1035 70.15 -6.49 -47.39
N THR A 1036 69.50 -7.11 -46.40
CA THR A 1036 68.30 -7.92 -46.55
C THR A 1036 67.15 -7.28 -45.77
N VAL A 1037 66.00 -7.09 -46.40
CA VAL A 1037 64.74 -6.78 -45.69
C VAL A 1037 63.73 -7.83 -46.11
N ALA A 1038 62.97 -8.35 -45.14
CA ALA A 1038 61.94 -9.35 -45.34
C ALA A 1038 60.69 -9.00 -44.52
N ALA A 1039 59.53 -9.23 -45.10
CA ALA A 1039 58.25 -9.15 -44.43
C ALA A 1039 57.43 -10.40 -44.77
N GLU A 1040 56.80 -10.97 -43.76
CA GLU A 1040 55.89 -12.11 -43.91
C GLU A 1040 54.54 -11.74 -43.29
N THR A 1041 53.45 -12.14 -43.94
CA THR A 1041 52.09 -11.89 -43.50
C THR A 1041 51.16 -13.03 -43.91
N THR A 1042 50.09 -13.19 -43.15
CA THR A 1042 48.95 -14.07 -43.47
C THR A 1042 47.83 -13.23 -44.09
N VAL A 1043 47.13 -13.78 -45.08
CA VAL A 1043 46.03 -13.10 -45.79
C VAL A 1043 44.81 -14.02 -45.84
N GLY A 1044 43.66 -13.48 -45.48
CA GLY A 1044 42.40 -14.23 -45.41
C GLY A 1044 42.37 -15.22 -44.24
N ARG A 1045 43.04 -14.86 -43.14
CA ARG A 1045 43.10 -15.59 -41.87
C ARG A 1045 42.50 -14.70 -40.79
N GLU A 1046 41.32 -15.04 -40.29
CA GLU A 1046 40.54 -14.30 -39.29
C GLU A 1046 40.73 -14.85 -37.86
N ASP A 1047 41.20 -16.09 -37.70
CA ASP A 1047 41.46 -16.71 -36.39
C ASP A 1047 42.69 -16.11 -35.71
N VAL A 1048 43.80 -15.99 -36.45
CA VAL A 1048 45.07 -15.43 -36.00
C VAL A 1048 45.80 -14.80 -37.19
N GLU A 1049 45.85 -13.48 -37.29
CA GLU A 1049 46.70 -12.78 -38.26
C GLU A 1049 48.06 -12.49 -37.63
N THR A 1050 49.13 -12.85 -38.33
CA THR A 1050 50.50 -12.52 -37.92
C THR A 1050 51.24 -11.77 -39.01
N ARG A 1051 52.04 -10.80 -38.56
CA ARG A 1051 52.97 -10.03 -39.38
C ARG A 1051 54.34 -10.08 -38.72
N SER A 1052 55.36 -10.45 -39.50
CA SER A 1052 56.74 -10.37 -39.03
C SER A 1052 57.56 -9.49 -39.97
N LEU A 1053 58.35 -8.59 -39.37
CA LEU A 1053 59.25 -7.70 -40.09
C LEU A 1053 60.69 -7.97 -39.65
N ARG A 1054 61.57 -8.19 -40.63
CA ARG A 1054 62.98 -8.47 -40.42
C ARG A 1054 63.83 -7.58 -41.34
N ALA A 1055 64.90 -7.02 -40.81
CA ALA A 1055 65.87 -6.26 -41.59
C ALA A 1055 67.28 -6.57 -41.11
N ALA A 1056 68.21 -6.68 -42.06
CA ALA A 1056 69.61 -6.97 -41.83
C ALA A 1056 70.49 -6.18 -42.79
N ALA A 1057 71.49 -5.47 -42.27
CA ALA A 1057 72.67 -5.04 -43.03
C ALA A 1057 73.84 -6.01 -42.76
N THR A 1058 74.92 -5.95 -43.51
CA THR A 1058 76.09 -6.80 -43.33
C THR A 1058 77.23 -6.02 -43.96
N ILE A 1059 78.34 -5.87 -43.25
CA ILE A 1059 79.54 -5.20 -43.76
C ILE A 1059 80.70 -6.18 -43.59
N LYS A 1060 81.36 -6.51 -44.70
CA LYS A 1060 82.55 -7.38 -44.73
C LYS A 1060 83.77 -6.48 -44.57
N PHE A 1061 84.54 -6.69 -43.51
CA PHE A 1061 85.78 -5.96 -43.21
C PHE A 1061 87.01 -6.67 -43.77
#